data_AF-A0A7Y5A5I6-F1
#
_entry.id   AF-A0A7Y5A5I6-F1
#
_cell.length_a   1.000
_cell.length_b   1.000
_cell.length_c   1.000
_cell.angle_alpha   90.00
_cell.angle_beta   90.00
_cell.angle_gamma   90.00
#
_symmetry.space_group_name_H-M   'P 1'
#
loop_
_entity.id
_entity.type
_entity.pdbx_description
1 polymer ?
#
loop_
_entity_poly.entity_id
_entity_poly.type
_entity_poly.pdbx_seq_one_letter_code
_entity_poly.pdbx_strand_id
1 'polypeptide(L)'
;MRYFYRLFLILVINSLIFNTLIFAQNRSGSKIEDFTITITFVQPLVNAPVVFKAPLKYNKDFALILHMDDGDPAIHDQVMPFFKGGDGPGLFFNERPGGNSQPFKMDATYFTFDASGADLHDYVTGYLHWDNMINLWAGEFGLVSSGLTNPPTADVSLEVQRNASYTKRKTFSGTIPDGAEMHTYVIPPGAPEQLSEAKSGNLAVFNNSATAIANPALVEDLPSISGIELERGSISGNLYQQLSTIASQCDATHHYIATYFNHGFDNGEISFSTFKSQMNQIANVFGRDGDDNIWSGSSTEVFEYLRIKELATVNSVLVDNVLTLTFTGNDIPDDFRFYALTIVVEGESNIVDMVIQQPDNLSSYEFSGTNALINMKWDGFVLQDDELRAENQVTLAETAPTPTNALVAMDYVQILPDGEPKQLLRNRLCALSGINYEPGFCLPTEFLGADTSVCLNETLVLQAPASASYLWSTTETTQSITFLADTTTTIWARITDDSGSTSTDTIHITVIPLPELDLQLNNGTPVLPEDTLNVVIGDTLIFKVNSLYDSIEWSGGVKIDSFEVIGAGDYIVTTYLNTCNNSRLFTVTESSFYPEFLGQDTTLCFSDTLLMVAPVAAGYLWSTGETTQSITFHADTTAKIWAKLTDDTGGSESDTITITVNQLPQVIIQPDTITIDPRDEVMLSASGAASYLWSNDSTTAEITVAPLFNTEYFVIGTSSEGCKKMANALVIVQYLTDFYFTYDTVCFGDTTHLVSNITTNDSVLITEWDIDGDGLFNDGAGDTLNIVFAGADEHLVGMRLKTFSGAIHIIYNKVPVADYPNASFLFTNTCEGETVQFSDESTVTVGSLNNWVWDFGDGNSSNEQNPAYYYETIGSYDISLVAVSNYGCIDTLIRNMTIRSKPDINLQLIDGTPVAQEDTVIMAVGDSLTFEVISNYDSIEWGGYQTERYTVINKGYFNVVVYLNGCYNSRFFTVTETGTPTNPTDGIMNLLTPNGDGYNDLWQIKDLAGISPAKVVIYARSGNVVYESNAYDNSWNGSYNGNPLPEGCYFYVIVDFNGNVIKGTISILR
;
A
#
# COMPACT_ATOMS: atom_id res chain seq x y z
N MET A 1 34.16 24.10 -8.73
CA MET A 1 33.18 23.76 -9.80
C MET A 1 32.84 22.27 -9.83
N ARG A 2 33.67 21.34 -10.34
CA ARG A 2 33.30 19.90 -10.38
C ARG A 2 32.90 19.28 -9.02
N TYR A 3 33.49 19.71 -7.91
CA TYR A 3 33.08 19.30 -6.56
C TYR A 3 31.66 19.76 -6.17
N PHE A 4 31.33 21.03 -6.44
CA PHE A 4 29.98 21.58 -6.21
C PHE A 4 28.92 20.87 -7.05
N TYR A 5 29.24 20.47 -8.29
CA TYR A 5 28.32 19.70 -9.13
C TYR A 5 28.03 18.29 -8.59
N ARG A 6 28.95 17.67 -7.82
CA ARG A 6 28.66 16.40 -7.14
C ARG A 6 27.80 16.59 -5.89
N LEU A 7 28.09 17.57 -5.03
CA LEU A 7 27.21 17.88 -3.90
C LEU A 7 25.79 18.25 -4.35
N PHE A 8 25.66 19.09 -5.39
CA PHE A 8 24.35 19.49 -5.89
C PHE A 8 23.57 18.33 -6.51
N LEU A 9 24.25 17.37 -7.16
CA LEU A 9 23.58 16.17 -7.70
C LEU A 9 23.12 15.23 -6.56
N ILE A 10 23.90 15.08 -5.50
CA ILE A 10 23.52 14.27 -4.32
C ILE A 10 22.36 14.92 -3.56
N LEU A 11 22.38 16.24 -3.38
CA LEU A 11 21.27 17.00 -2.79
C LEU A 11 19.98 16.91 -3.63
N VAL A 12 20.08 16.97 -4.96
CA VAL A 12 18.91 16.81 -5.85
C VAL A 12 18.38 15.38 -5.88
N ILE A 13 19.24 14.35 -5.80
CA ILE A 13 18.80 12.96 -5.69
C ILE A 13 18.08 12.71 -4.36
N ASN A 14 18.63 13.17 -3.23
CA ASN A 14 17.94 13.06 -1.94
C ASN A 14 16.63 13.86 -1.92
N SER A 15 16.59 15.04 -2.54
CA SER A 15 15.36 15.84 -2.66
C SER A 15 14.31 15.27 -3.63
N LEU A 16 14.68 14.29 -4.47
CA LEU A 16 13.72 13.53 -5.30
C LEU A 16 13.17 12.32 -4.53
N ILE A 17 13.98 11.67 -3.70
CA ILE A 17 13.53 10.59 -2.80
C ILE A 17 12.57 11.13 -1.73
N PHE A 18 12.79 12.35 -1.23
CA PHE A 18 11.92 12.96 -0.21
C PHE A 18 10.53 13.39 -0.70
N ASN A 19 10.29 13.49 -2.02
CA ASN A 19 8.98 13.91 -2.56
C ASN A 19 8.07 12.75 -2.96
N THR A 20 8.53 11.50 -2.82
CA THR A 20 7.72 10.28 -3.05
C THR A 20 7.35 9.55 -1.75
N LEU A 21 7.53 10.19 -0.59
CA LEU A 21 7.31 9.61 0.75
C LEU A 21 6.22 10.33 1.56
N ILE A 22 5.28 11.01 0.88
CA ILE A 22 4.23 11.83 1.52
C ILE A 22 2.82 11.23 1.34
N PHE A 23 2.68 10.10 0.65
CA PHE A 23 1.38 9.43 0.40
C PHE A 23 1.28 7.97 0.90
N ALA A 24 2.15 7.58 1.84
CA ALA A 24 2.05 6.31 2.56
C ALA A 24 1.98 6.57 4.07
N GLN A 25 0.78 6.70 4.63
CA GLN A 25 0.60 6.67 6.09
C GLN A 25 0.65 5.23 6.58
N ASN A 26 1.87 4.69 6.70
CA ASN A 26 2.11 3.44 7.43
C ASN A 26 1.69 3.65 8.89
N ARG A 27 0.47 3.21 9.23
CA ARG A 27 -0.09 3.28 10.57
C ARG A 27 0.67 2.31 11.46
N SER A 28 1.62 2.81 12.26
CA SER A 28 2.38 1.97 13.19
C SER A 28 1.48 1.50 14.32
N GLY A 29 1.00 0.26 14.25
CA GLY A 29 0.27 -0.38 15.33
C GLY A 29 1.12 -0.51 16.61
N SER A 30 0.44 -0.42 17.75
CA SER A 30 1.03 -0.58 19.08
C SER A 30 1.52 -2.01 19.31
N LYS A 31 2.53 -2.21 20.16
CA LYS A 31 3.15 -3.52 20.38
C LYS A 31 2.90 -4.05 21.78
N ILE A 32 3.04 -5.36 21.95
CA ILE A 32 2.89 -5.96 23.28
C ILE A 32 4.05 -5.54 24.21
N GLU A 33 5.22 -5.24 23.65
CA GLU A 33 6.37 -4.63 24.33
C GLU A 33 6.02 -3.31 25.04
N ASP A 34 5.06 -2.54 24.52
CA ASP A 34 4.65 -1.25 25.08
C ASP A 34 3.80 -1.41 26.36
N PHE A 35 3.48 -2.66 26.75
CA PHE A 35 2.71 -2.96 27.95
C PHE A 35 3.59 -3.10 29.21
N THR A 36 3.21 -2.35 30.25
CA THR A 36 3.68 -2.58 31.61
C THR A 36 2.49 -2.61 32.57
N ILE A 37 2.34 -3.70 33.32
CA ILE A 37 1.27 -3.84 34.32
C ILE A 37 1.89 -3.81 35.70
N THR A 38 1.43 -2.92 36.57
CA THR A 38 1.89 -2.82 37.96
C THR A 38 0.76 -3.17 38.92
N ILE A 39 1.00 -4.11 39.83
CA ILE A 39 0.03 -4.67 40.76
C ILE A 39 0.55 -4.48 42.19
N THR A 40 -0.20 -3.75 43.02
CA THR A 40 0.20 -3.44 44.40
C THR A 40 -0.58 -4.28 45.40
N PHE A 41 0.14 -4.93 46.32
CA PHE A 41 -0.41 -5.77 47.38
C PHE A 41 -0.42 -5.06 48.75
N VAL A 42 -1.36 -5.43 49.63
CA VAL A 42 -1.54 -4.79 50.96
C VAL A 42 -0.36 -4.98 51.92
N GLN A 43 0.49 -5.98 51.70
CA GLN A 43 1.69 -6.28 52.49
C GLN A 43 2.78 -6.89 51.59
N PRO A 44 4.06 -6.81 51.99
CA PRO A 44 5.15 -7.47 51.26
C PRO A 44 4.94 -8.98 51.12
N LEU A 45 5.28 -9.51 49.96
CA LEU A 45 5.07 -10.91 49.60
C LEU A 45 6.31 -11.77 49.90
N VAL A 46 6.08 -12.98 50.41
CA VAL A 46 7.14 -13.96 50.70
C VAL A 46 7.39 -14.88 49.49
N ASN A 47 6.34 -15.14 48.71
CA ASN A 47 6.37 -15.90 47.47
C ASN A 47 5.93 -14.99 46.32
N ALA A 48 6.48 -15.19 45.12
CA ALA A 48 5.97 -14.52 43.92
C ALA A 48 4.56 -15.03 43.59
N PRO A 49 3.61 -14.16 43.20
CA PRO A 49 2.31 -14.59 42.68
C PRO A 49 2.47 -15.48 41.45
N VAL A 50 1.54 -16.42 41.27
CA VAL A 50 1.44 -17.19 40.03
C VAL A 50 0.90 -16.26 38.95
N VAL A 51 1.60 -16.16 37.82
CA VAL A 51 1.19 -15.35 36.66
C VAL A 51 1.15 -16.27 35.45
N PHE A 52 0.03 -16.32 34.74
CA PHE A 52 -0.09 -17.14 33.53
C PHE A 52 -1.00 -16.49 32.48
N LYS A 53 -0.75 -16.86 31.21
CA LYS A 53 -1.62 -16.56 30.07
C LYS A 53 -2.82 -17.50 30.13
N ALA A 54 -4.04 -16.95 30.18
CA ALA A 54 -5.25 -17.75 30.31
C ALA A 54 -5.39 -18.74 29.14
N PRO A 55 -5.82 -20.00 29.39
CA PRO A 55 -5.96 -21.01 28.34
C PRO A 55 -6.84 -20.54 27.17
N LEU A 56 -7.94 -19.86 27.49
CA LEU A 56 -8.83 -19.18 26.56
C LEU A 56 -8.99 -17.70 26.95
N LYS A 57 -9.39 -16.87 25.98
CA LYS A 57 -9.66 -15.44 26.19
C LYS A 57 -10.71 -15.25 27.28
N TYR A 58 -10.57 -14.20 28.08
CA TYR A 58 -11.45 -13.90 29.23
C TYR A 58 -11.47 -14.99 30.32
N ASN A 59 -10.51 -15.94 30.29
CA ASN A 59 -10.42 -17.11 31.17
C ASN A 59 -11.75 -17.89 31.27
N LYS A 60 -12.35 -18.18 30.11
CA LYS A 60 -13.55 -19.01 29.95
C LYS A 60 -13.20 -20.49 29.93
N ASP A 61 -14.13 -21.34 30.39
CA ASP A 61 -13.97 -22.80 30.46
C ASP A 61 -13.87 -23.42 29.06
N PHE A 62 -14.68 -22.93 28.11
CA PHE A 62 -14.68 -23.43 26.72
C PHE A 62 -15.02 -22.34 25.70
N ALA A 63 -14.49 -22.52 24.49
CA ALA A 63 -14.78 -21.71 23.31
C ALA A 63 -15.79 -22.42 22.40
N LEU A 64 -16.66 -21.63 21.77
CA LEU A 64 -17.61 -22.05 20.75
C LEU A 64 -17.30 -21.29 19.45
N ILE A 65 -16.97 -22.04 18.40
CA ILE A 65 -16.86 -21.56 17.02
C ILE A 65 -18.08 -22.09 16.24
N LEU A 66 -18.72 -21.22 15.47
CA LEU A 66 -19.87 -21.54 14.61
C LEU A 66 -19.57 -21.13 13.17
N HIS A 67 -19.81 -22.02 12.19
CA HIS A 67 -19.66 -21.75 10.76
C HIS A 67 -21.03 -21.84 10.06
N MET A 68 -21.34 -20.85 9.21
CA MET A 68 -22.35 -20.95 8.16
C MET A 68 -21.63 -21.32 6.87
N ASP A 69 -21.91 -22.51 6.33
CA ASP A 69 -21.26 -23.02 5.11
C ASP A 69 -21.97 -22.54 3.83
N ASP A 70 -21.39 -22.89 2.68
CA ASP A 70 -21.86 -22.59 1.33
C ASP A 70 -22.06 -21.09 1.02
N GLY A 71 -21.54 -20.20 1.87
CA GLY A 71 -21.80 -18.76 1.77
C GLY A 71 -23.28 -18.40 1.94
N ASP A 72 -24.07 -19.16 2.70
CA ASP A 72 -25.52 -18.95 2.85
C ASP A 72 -25.84 -17.56 3.47
N PRO A 73 -26.72 -16.74 2.84
CA PRO A 73 -27.00 -15.37 3.27
C PRO A 73 -27.70 -15.26 4.63
N ALA A 74 -28.25 -16.35 5.18
CA ALA A 74 -28.94 -16.31 6.48
C ALA A 74 -28.02 -15.98 7.66
N ILE A 75 -26.69 -16.08 7.53
CA ILE A 75 -25.79 -15.55 8.57
C ILE A 75 -25.89 -14.02 8.68
N HIS A 76 -25.99 -13.33 7.55
CA HIS A 76 -26.23 -11.88 7.51
C HIS A 76 -27.69 -11.54 7.83
N ASP A 77 -28.65 -12.20 7.17
CA ASP A 77 -30.06 -11.80 7.20
C ASP A 77 -30.81 -12.28 8.45
N GLN A 78 -30.34 -13.33 9.12
CA GLN A 78 -31.04 -13.98 10.24
C GLN A 78 -30.17 -14.10 11.51
N VAL A 79 -28.92 -14.56 11.39
CA VAL A 79 -28.05 -14.81 12.57
C VAL A 79 -27.52 -13.50 13.17
N MET A 80 -26.88 -12.64 12.39
CA MET A 80 -26.30 -11.40 12.90
C MET A 80 -27.34 -10.49 13.61
N PRO A 81 -28.54 -10.22 13.04
CA PRO A 81 -29.60 -9.50 13.72
C PRO A 81 -30.09 -10.18 15.00
N PHE A 82 -30.13 -11.51 15.04
CA PHE A 82 -30.51 -12.24 16.25
C PHE A 82 -29.44 -12.16 17.35
N PHE A 83 -28.17 -12.41 17.02
CA PHE A 83 -27.07 -12.37 17.99
C PHE A 83 -26.86 -10.96 18.55
N LYS A 84 -26.92 -9.91 17.70
CA LYS A 84 -26.79 -8.50 18.12
C LYS A 84 -28.04 -7.92 18.80
N GLY A 85 -29.19 -8.60 18.75
CA GLY A 85 -30.39 -8.19 19.47
C GLY A 85 -31.29 -7.17 18.75
N GLY A 86 -31.58 -7.37 17.47
CA GLY A 86 -32.58 -6.57 16.74
C GLY A 86 -33.99 -6.73 17.31
N ASP A 87 -34.58 -7.93 17.16
CA ASP A 87 -35.93 -8.26 17.69
C ASP A 87 -35.90 -8.84 19.13
N GLY A 88 -34.87 -8.56 19.93
CA GLY A 88 -34.71 -9.22 21.24
C GLY A 88 -33.46 -8.80 22.02
N PRO A 89 -33.16 -9.44 23.17
CA PRO A 89 -32.11 -8.99 24.09
C PRO A 89 -30.66 -9.26 23.61
N GLY A 90 -30.49 -9.79 22.41
CA GLY A 90 -29.22 -10.32 21.88
C GLY A 90 -28.71 -11.55 22.64
N LEU A 91 -27.57 -12.08 22.20
CA LEU A 91 -26.84 -13.17 22.86
C LEU A 91 -25.46 -12.66 23.27
N PHE A 92 -25.14 -12.73 24.57
CA PHE A 92 -23.93 -12.14 25.12
C PHE A 92 -23.27 -13.05 26.16
N PHE A 93 -21.94 -12.99 26.22
CA PHE A 93 -21.11 -13.37 27.38
C PHE A 93 -20.36 -12.10 27.84
N ASN A 94 -19.64 -12.10 28.97
CA ASN A 94 -18.85 -10.92 29.38
C ASN A 94 -17.34 -11.17 29.29
N GLU A 95 -16.57 -10.09 29.21
CA GLU A 95 -15.10 -10.15 29.32
C GLU A 95 -14.59 -10.72 30.66
N ARG A 96 -15.47 -10.78 31.68
CA ARG A 96 -15.23 -11.14 33.09
C ARG A 96 -16.54 -10.97 33.89
N PRO A 97 -16.68 -11.57 35.09
CA PRO A 97 -17.88 -11.45 35.93
C PRO A 97 -18.37 -10.01 36.20
N GLY A 98 -19.35 -9.55 35.41
CA GLY A 98 -19.93 -8.20 35.51
C GLY A 98 -19.14 -7.09 34.78
N GLY A 99 -18.17 -7.46 33.93
CA GLY A 99 -17.52 -6.54 32.99
C GLY A 99 -18.34 -6.28 31.72
N ASN A 100 -17.68 -5.76 30.68
CA ASN A 100 -18.32 -5.48 29.39
C ASN A 100 -18.91 -6.76 28.76
N SER A 101 -20.13 -6.67 28.26
CA SER A 101 -20.72 -7.74 27.44
C SER A 101 -20.07 -7.77 26.05
N GLN A 102 -19.92 -8.96 25.50
CA GLN A 102 -19.40 -9.26 24.17
C GLN A 102 -20.45 -10.09 23.42
N PRO A 103 -20.81 -9.75 22.17
CA PRO A 103 -21.81 -10.48 21.42
C PRO A 103 -21.31 -11.89 21.09
N PHE A 104 -22.23 -12.85 20.97
CA PHE A 104 -21.94 -14.12 20.31
C PHE A 104 -21.59 -13.89 18.83
N LYS A 105 -20.73 -14.74 18.29
CA LYS A 105 -20.17 -14.63 16.93
C LYS A 105 -20.39 -15.92 16.13
N MET A 106 -20.32 -15.78 14.81
CA MET A 106 -20.40 -16.86 13.83
C MET A 106 -19.58 -16.44 12.60
N ASP A 107 -19.16 -17.43 11.82
CA ASP A 107 -18.28 -17.25 10.67
C ASP A 107 -19.01 -17.56 9.37
N ALA A 108 -18.88 -16.69 8.37
CA ALA A 108 -19.29 -17.02 7.00
C ALA A 108 -18.17 -17.85 6.35
N THR A 109 -18.43 -19.14 6.10
CA THR A 109 -17.59 -20.03 5.31
C THR A 109 -18.09 -20.05 3.87
N TYR A 110 -17.27 -19.62 2.92
CA TYR A 110 -17.68 -19.46 1.52
C TYR A 110 -16.56 -19.82 0.53
N PHE A 111 -16.94 -20.14 -0.70
CA PHE A 111 -16.03 -20.34 -1.83
C PHE A 111 -16.27 -19.24 -2.86
N THR A 112 -15.22 -18.45 -3.12
CA THR A 112 -15.29 -17.22 -3.94
C THR A 112 -15.78 -17.45 -5.37
N PHE A 113 -15.39 -18.57 -5.99
CA PHE A 113 -15.65 -18.87 -7.40
C PHE A 113 -16.54 -20.10 -7.59
N ASP A 114 -17.27 -20.13 -8.70
CA ASP A 114 -17.96 -21.33 -9.19
C ASP A 114 -17.02 -22.24 -10.02
N ALA A 115 -17.52 -23.41 -10.43
CA ALA A 115 -16.75 -24.37 -11.23
C ALA A 115 -16.44 -23.91 -12.68
N SER A 116 -16.86 -22.70 -13.08
CA SER A 116 -16.43 -22.02 -14.31
C SER A 116 -15.43 -20.89 -14.07
N GLY A 117 -15.18 -20.51 -12.82
CA GLY A 117 -14.32 -19.40 -12.42
C GLY A 117 -15.05 -18.05 -12.29
N ALA A 118 -16.38 -18.05 -12.24
CA ALA A 118 -17.18 -16.84 -12.02
C ALA A 118 -17.35 -16.54 -10.52
N ASP A 119 -17.35 -15.26 -10.14
CA ASP A 119 -17.60 -14.79 -8.77
C ASP A 119 -19.04 -15.13 -8.33
N LEU A 120 -19.19 -15.78 -7.17
CA LEU A 120 -20.49 -16.15 -6.60
C LEU A 120 -21.09 -15.10 -5.68
N HIS A 121 -20.33 -14.08 -5.29
CA HIS A 121 -20.73 -13.04 -4.36
C HIS A 121 -20.99 -11.69 -5.04
N ASP A 122 -20.84 -11.63 -6.37
CA ASP A 122 -21.33 -10.55 -7.22
C ASP A 122 -22.84 -10.76 -7.56
N TYR A 123 -23.68 -10.52 -6.55
CA TYR A 123 -25.15 -10.48 -6.66
C TYR A 123 -25.84 -11.77 -7.16
N VAL A 124 -25.21 -12.95 -6.98
CA VAL A 124 -25.79 -14.25 -7.35
C VAL A 124 -26.83 -14.71 -6.32
N THR A 125 -28.09 -14.85 -6.76
CA THR A 125 -29.21 -15.30 -5.92
C THR A 125 -28.91 -16.61 -5.17
N GLY A 126 -28.90 -16.55 -3.84
CA GLY A 126 -28.73 -17.70 -2.95
C GLY A 126 -27.41 -17.69 -2.16
N TYR A 127 -26.49 -16.78 -2.47
CA TYR A 127 -25.23 -16.58 -1.75
C TYR A 127 -25.20 -15.23 -1.03
N LEU A 128 -24.30 -15.08 -0.06
CA LEU A 128 -23.86 -13.80 0.46
C LEU A 128 -23.32 -12.93 -0.68
N HIS A 129 -23.54 -11.62 -0.62
CA HIS A 129 -22.86 -10.65 -1.48
C HIS A 129 -21.65 -10.04 -0.75
N TRP A 130 -20.68 -9.49 -1.49
CA TRP A 130 -19.51 -8.84 -0.89
C TRP A 130 -19.86 -7.73 0.12
N ASP A 131 -20.87 -6.91 -0.17
CA ASP A 131 -21.39 -5.89 0.76
C ASP A 131 -21.87 -6.50 2.10
N ASN A 132 -22.50 -7.67 2.06
CA ASN A 132 -22.94 -8.40 3.25
C ASN A 132 -21.76 -8.98 4.03
N MET A 133 -20.69 -9.40 3.35
CA MET A 133 -19.44 -9.84 3.99
C MET A 133 -18.71 -8.69 4.68
N ILE A 134 -18.67 -7.49 4.07
CA ILE A 134 -18.15 -6.28 4.71
C ILE A 134 -18.97 -5.94 5.96
N ASN A 135 -20.31 -6.02 5.90
CA ASN A 135 -21.20 -5.80 7.05
C ASN A 135 -21.01 -6.84 8.17
N LEU A 136 -20.77 -8.11 7.83
CA LEU A 136 -20.43 -9.18 8.78
C LEU A 136 -19.08 -8.91 9.45
N TRP A 137 -18.05 -8.62 8.65
CA TRP A 137 -16.71 -8.28 9.15
C TRP A 137 -16.78 -7.08 10.09
N ALA A 138 -17.36 -5.95 9.66
CA ALA A 138 -17.56 -4.76 10.50
C ALA A 138 -18.39 -5.05 11.76
N GLY A 139 -19.15 -6.14 11.75
CA GLY A 139 -19.91 -6.64 12.88
C GLY A 139 -19.19 -7.58 13.86
N GLU A 140 -17.87 -7.76 13.71
CA GLU A 140 -17.04 -8.77 14.39
C GLU A 140 -17.41 -10.24 14.11
N PHE A 141 -18.16 -10.53 13.05
CA PHE A 141 -18.32 -11.89 12.55
C PHE A 141 -17.05 -12.29 11.77
N GLY A 142 -16.78 -13.60 11.69
CA GLY A 142 -15.66 -14.13 10.94
C GLY A 142 -15.98 -14.28 9.45
N LEU A 143 -14.95 -14.19 8.63
CA LEU A 143 -14.95 -14.62 7.23
C LEU A 143 -13.94 -15.77 7.14
N VAL A 144 -14.31 -16.86 6.45
CA VAL A 144 -13.51 -18.08 6.36
C VAL A 144 -13.55 -18.61 4.92
N SER A 145 -12.38 -18.77 4.30
CA SER A 145 -12.31 -19.27 2.93
C SER A 145 -12.49 -20.79 2.91
N SER A 146 -13.28 -21.27 1.95
CA SER A 146 -13.36 -22.67 1.53
C SER A 146 -13.01 -22.75 0.05
N GLY A 147 -12.39 -23.84 -0.38
CA GLY A 147 -12.29 -24.19 -1.80
C GLY A 147 -13.55 -24.90 -2.29
N LEU A 148 -13.59 -25.20 -3.58
CA LEU A 148 -14.54 -26.12 -4.20
C LEU A 148 -14.06 -27.58 -4.11
N THR A 149 -15.00 -28.54 -4.05
CA THR A 149 -14.69 -29.97 -4.29
C THR A 149 -14.29 -30.27 -5.74
N ASN A 150 -14.76 -29.44 -6.69
CA ASN A 150 -14.43 -29.55 -8.12
C ASN A 150 -14.08 -28.15 -8.65
N PRO A 151 -12.88 -27.64 -8.35
CA PRO A 151 -12.46 -26.29 -8.74
C PRO A 151 -12.34 -26.11 -10.26
N PRO A 152 -12.43 -24.86 -10.78
CA PRO A 152 -12.28 -24.56 -12.21
C PRO A 152 -10.86 -24.84 -12.74
N THR A 153 -9.89 -25.04 -11.84
CA THR A 153 -8.48 -25.34 -12.12
C THR A 153 -8.05 -26.59 -11.36
N ALA A 154 -7.08 -27.34 -11.92
CA ALA A 154 -6.39 -28.41 -11.17
C ALA A 154 -5.16 -27.88 -10.39
N ASP A 155 -4.90 -26.57 -10.45
CA ASP A 155 -3.86 -25.89 -9.68
C ASP A 155 -4.40 -25.53 -8.29
N VAL A 156 -4.02 -26.35 -7.30
CA VAL A 156 -4.44 -26.20 -5.90
C VAL A 156 -3.93 -24.88 -5.29
N SER A 157 -2.73 -24.44 -5.67
CA SER A 157 -2.16 -23.19 -5.18
C SER A 157 -2.97 -22.00 -5.68
N LEU A 158 -3.43 -22.02 -6.94
CA LEU A 158 -4.34 -21.02 -7.49
C LEU A 158 -5.70 -21.01 -6.76
N GLU A 159 -6.29 -22.17 -6.48
CA GLU A 159 -7.57 -22.29 -5.78
C GLU A 159 -7.53 -21.75 -4.34
N VAL A 160 -6.47 -22.02 -3.60
CA VAL A 160 -6.34 -21.57 -2.20
C VAL A 160 -5.87 -20.12 -2.12
N GLN A 161 -4.74 -19.76 -2.75
CA GLN A 161 -4.12 -18.45 -2.56
C GLN A 161 -4.94 -17.31 -3.18
N ARG A 162 -5.56 -17.53 -4.34
CA ARG A 162 -6.36 -16.47 -4.99
C ARG A 162 -7.69 -16.23 -4.29
N ASN A 163 -8.23 -17.21 -3.58
CA ASN A 163 -9.44 -17.04 -2.78
C ASN A 163 -9.22 -15.98 -1.68
N ALA A 164 -8.03 -15.94 -1.07
CA ALA A 164 -7.60 -14.89 -0.16
C ALA A 164 -7.37 -13.53 -0.88
N SER A 165 -6.55 -13.47 -1.94
CA SER A 165 -6.28 -12.20 -2.64
C SER A 165 -7.52 -11.55 -3.23
N TYR A 166 -8.44 -12.36 -3.77
CA TYR A 166 -9.70 -11.88 -4.34
C TYR A 166 -10.69 -11.45 -3.25
N THR A 167 -10.77 -12.18 -2.13
CA THR A 167 -11.50 -11.72 -0.93
C THR A 167 -10.99 -10.36 -0.49
N LYS A 168 -9.66 -10.21 -0.35
CA LYS A 168 -9.02 -8.96 0.09
C LYS A 168 -9.37 -7.81 -0.85
N ARG A 169 -9.19 -8.00 -2.16
CA ARG A 169 -9.59 -7.05 -3.22
C ARG A 169 -11.07 -6.68 -3.19
N LYS A 170 -11.98 -7.62 -2.94
CA LYS A 170 -13.44 -7.39 -2.94
C LYS A 170 -13.99 -6.80 -1.65
N THR A 171 -13.24 -6.87 -0.56
CA THR A 171 -13.61 -6.31 0.75
C THR A 171 -12.88 -5.01 1.09
N PHE A 172 -11.79 -4.70 0.38
CA PHE A 172 -11.06 -3.43 0.44
C PHE A 172 -12.01 -2.25 0.28
N SER A 173 -12.11 -1.43 1.33
CA SER A 173 -13.12 -0.37 1.45
C SER A 173 -12.76 0.59 2.58
N GLY A 174 -13.44 1.73 2.68
CA GLY A 174 -13.31 2.61 3.85
C GLY A 174 -13.68 1.96 5.19
N THR A 175 -14.40 0.83 5.15
CA THR A 175 -14.75 0.00 6.32
C THR A 175 -13.65 -1.00 6.68
N ILE A 176 -12.87 -1.45 5.68
CA ILE A 176 -11.80 -2.43 5.82
C ILE A 176 -10.62 -1.93 4.97
N PRO A 177 -9.79 -1.00 5.50
CA PRO A 177 -8.82 -0.24 4.70
C PRO A 177 -7.72 -1.07 4.05
N ASP A 178 -7.54 -2.32 4.47
CA ASP A 178 -6.57 -3.26 3.90
C ASP A 178 -7.23 -4.36 3.02
N GLY A 179 -8.57 -4.44 3.04
CA GLY A 179 -9.30 -5.66 2.73
C GLY A 179 -9.23 -6.69 3.86
N ALA A 180 -10.11 -7.69 3.83
CA ALA A 180 -10.20 -8.71 4.87
C ALA A 180 -9.12 -9.79 4.67
N GLU A 181 -8.21 -9.91 5.64
CA GLU A 181 -7.24 -11.00 5.71
C GLU A 181 -7.82 -12.25 6.40
N MET A 182 -7.37 -13.43 5.96
CA MET A 182 -8.09 -14.69 6.14
C MET A 182 -7.22 -15.76 6.82
N HIS A 183 -7.23 -15.78 8.15
CA HIS A 183 -6.35 -16.65 8.96
C HIS A 183 -6.89 -18.07 9.23
N THR A 184 -8.06 -18.45 8.71
CA THR A 184 -8.54 -19.84 8.76
C THR A 184 -9.20 -20.30 7.45
N TYR A 185 -9.12 -21.60 7.18
CA TYR A 185 -9.60 -22.23 5.95
C TYR A 185 -10.44 -23.48 6.23
N VAL A 186 -11.43 -23.76 5.39
CA VAL A 186 -12.24 -24.99 5.43
C VAL A 186 -11.94 -25.85 4.20
N ILE A 187 -11.53 -27.10 4.43
CA ILE A 187 -11.36 -28.08 3.34
C ILE A 187 -12.74 -28.63 2.94
N PRO A 188 -13.18 -28.46 1.68
CA PRO A 188 -14.46 -28.96 1.23
C PRO A 188 -14.44 -30.49 1.16
N PRO A 189 -15.57 -31.18 1.44
CA PRO A 189 -15.63 -32.64 1.38
C PRO A 189 -15.20 -33.17 0.01
N GLY A 190 -14.08 -33.91 -0.02
CA GLY A 190 -13.59 -34.60 -1.22
C GLY A 190 -12.37 -34.00 -1.92
N ALA A 191 -11.84 -32.84 -1.51
CA ALA A 191 -10.60 -32.26 -2.05
C ALA A 191 -9.44 -32.21 -1.03
N PRO A 192 -8.98 -33.35 -0.48
CA PRO A 192 -7.90 -33.38 0.52
C PRO A 192 -6.56 -32.84 0.01
N GLU A 193 -6.37 -32.70 -1.31
CA GLU A 193 -5.22 -32.05 -1.94
C GLU A 193 -5.02 -30.59 -1.51
N GLN A 194 -6.10 -29.86 -1.20
CA GLN A 194 -6.03 -28.46 -0.72
C GLN A 194 -5.34 -28.32 0.65
N LEU A 195 -5.30 -29.41 1.44
CA LEU A 195 -4.83 -29.40 2.83
C LEU A 195 -3.39 -28.91 2.99
N SER A 196 -2.48 -29.27 2.07
CA SER A 196 -1.07 -28.89 2.21
C SER A 196 -0.81 -27.42 1.92
N GLU A 197 -1.65 -26.80 1.10
CA GLU A 197 -1.56 -25.39 0.71
C GLU A 197 -2.25 -24.51 1.75
N ALA A 198 -3.48 -24.86 2.13
CA ALA A 198 -4.23 -24.16 3.18
C ALA A 198 -3.43 -24.03 4.49
N LYS A 199 -2.72 -25.09 4.90
CA LYS A 199 -1.89 -25.11 6.12
C LYS A 199 -0.63 -24.23 6.02
N SER A 200 -0.27 -23.73 4.83
CA SER A 200 0.92 -22.86 4.66
C SER A 200 0.62 -21.38 4.82
N GLY A 201 -0.65 -20.96 4.79
CA GLY A 201 -1.07 -19.55 4.88
C GLY A 201 -2.17 -19.28 5.92
N ASN A 202 -2.51 -20.25 6.77
CA ASN A 202 -3.57 -20.12 7.78
C ASN A 202 -3.07 -20.57 9.16
N LEU A 203 -3.62 -19.99 10.22
CA LEU A 203 -3.38 -20.44 11.59
C LEU A 203 -4.05 -21.80 11.86
N ALA A 204 -5.27 -21.99 11.34
CA ALA A 204 -6.05 -23.22 11.47
C ALA A 204 -6.76 -23.61 10.17
N VAL A 205 -6.90 -24.92 9.95
CA VAL A 205 -7.55 -25.51 8.78
C VAL A 205 -8.52 -26.60 9.24
N PHE A 206 -9.78 -26.47 8.86
CA PHE A 206 -10.83 -27.42 9.24
C PHE A 206 -10.98 -28.53 8.22
N ASN A 207 -10.84 -29.78 8.67
CA ASN A 207 -10.86 -30.97 7.83
C ASN A 207 -11.30 -32.20 8.65
N ASN A 208 -12.17 -33.04 8.10
CA ASN A 208 -12.64 -34.27 8.76
C ASN A 208 -11.75 -35.46 8.37
N SER A 209 -10.44 -35.33 8.57
CA SER A 209 -9.44 -36.36 8.25
C SER A 209 -9.04 -37.18 9.47
N ALA A 210 -8.47 -38.37 9.25
CA ALA A 210 -7.94 -39.21 10.32
C ALA A 210 -6.65 -38.65 10.99
N THR A 211 -6.18 -37.47 10.59
CA THR A 211 -5.04 -36.75 11.22
C THR A 211 -5.46 -35.43 11.85
N ALA A 212 -6.72 -35.02 11.71
CA ALA A 212 -7.26 -33.83 12.35
C ALA A 212 -7.44 -34.01 13.86
N ILE A 213 -7.35 -32.92 14.62
CA ILE A 213 -7.66 -32.88 16.04
C ILE A 213 -9.18 -32.98 16.19
N ALA A 214 -9.65 -34.01 16.91
CA ALA A 214 -11.06 -34.31 17.03
C ALA A 214 -11.85 -33.19 17.72
N ASN A 215 -13.14 -33.05 17.39
CA ASN A 215 -14.03 -32.04 17.96
C ASN A 215 -14.81 -32.60 19.19
N PRO A 216 -14.76 -31.97 20.38
CA PRO A 216 -14.02 -30.74 20.71
C PRO A 216 -12.53 -30.96 20.91
N ALA A 217 -11.74 -29.98 20.49
CA ALA A 217 -10.29 -29.99 20.70
C ALA A 217 -9.96 -29.54 22.13
N LEU A 218 -9.09 -30.29 22.82
CA LEU A 218 -8.55 -29.91 24.12
C LEU A 218 -7.43 -28.88 23.91
N VAL A 219 -7.57 -27.69 24.53
CA VAL A 219 -6.66 -26.54 24.35
C VAL A 219 -5.24 -26.87 24.80
N GLU A 220 -5.10 -27.67 25.84
CA GLU A 220 -3.82 -28.09 26.43
C GLU A 220 -3.02 -29.06 25.54
N ASP A 221 -3.68 -29.79 24.64
CA ASP A 221 -3.06 -30.76 23.71
C ASP A 221 -2.80 -30.16 22.30
N LEU A 222 -3.11 -28.86 22.08
CA LEU A 222 -2.89 -28.22 20.78
C LEU A 222 -1.39 -28.07 20.44
N PRO A 223 -0.97 -28.37 19.20
CA PRO A 223 0.36 -28.03 18.69
C PRO A 223 0.48 -26.52 18.40
N SER A 224 1.68 -26.08 17.97
CA SER A 224 1.96 -24.70 17.52
C SER A 224 0.90 -24.19 16.54
N ILE A 225 0.39 -22.97 16.76
CA ILE A 225 -0.77 -22.40 16.07
C ILE A 225 -0.34 -21.84 14.71
N SER A 226 0.02 -22.76 13.81
CA SER A 226 0.49 -22.47 12.45
C SER A 226 0.09 -23.65 11.55
N GLY A 227 -1.01 -23.51 10.82
CA GLY A 227 -1.56 -24.57 9.98
C GLY A 227 -2.07 -25.78 10.76
N ILE A 228 -2.69 -25.59 11.94
CA ILE A 228 -3.23 -26.71 12.71
C ILE A 228 -4.49 -27.29 12.06
N GLU A 229 -4.70 -28.60 12.16
CA GLU A 229 -5.80 -29.31 11.48
C GLU A 229 -6.85 -29.77 12.49
N LEU A 230 -8.11 -29.37 12.35
CA LEU A 230 -9.20 -29.70 13.29
C LEU A 230 -10.45 -30.27 12.59
N GLU A 231 -11.13 -31.21 13.24
CA GLU A 231 -12.48 -31.64 12.86
C GLU A 231 -13.52 -30.57 13.22
N ARG A 232 -14.71 -30.64 12.62
CA ARG A 232 -15.89 -29.83 12.99
C ARG A 232 -17.18 -30.64 12.92
N GLY A 233 -18.11 -30.38 13.83
CA GLY A 233 -19.37 -31.14 13.96
C GLY A 233 -20.54 -30.49 13.23
N SER A 234 -21.48 -31.28 12.70
CA SER A 234 -22.76 -30.73 12.20
C SER A 234 -23.64 -30.28 13.37
N ILE A 235 -24.32 -29.14 13.21
CA ILE A 235 -25.26 -28.61 14.20
C ILE A 235 -26.58 -29.41 14.32
N SER A 236 -26.84 -30.34 13.39
CA SER A 236 -28.09 -31.10 13.23
C SER A 236 -28.52 -31.97 14.42
N GLY A 237 -27.69 -32.03 15.47
CA GLY A 237 -28.03 -32.61 16.76
C GLY A 237 -28.81 -31.65 17.67
N ASN A 238 -28.49 -31.71 18.97
CA ASN A 238 -28.94 -30.73 19.96
C ASN A 238 -27.67 -30.07 20.50
N LEU A 239 -27.29 -28.94 19.89
CA LEU A 239 -26.09 -28.20 20.20
C LEU A 239 -26.04 -27.82 21.68
N TYR A 240 -27.17 -27.39 22.28
CA TYR A 240 -27.24 -27.12 23.72
C TYR A 240 -26.84 -28.35 24.55
N GLN A 241 -27.32 -29.55 24.20
CA GLN A 241 -26.96 -30.79 24.90
C GLN A 241 -25.51 -31.24 24.62
N GLN A 242 -24.98 -30.94 23.44
CA GLN A 242 -23.57 -31.18 23.10
C GLN A 242 -22.67 -30.27 23.93
N LEU A 243 -22.90 -28.95 23.92
CA LEU A 243 -22.15 -27.99 24.75
C LEU A 243 -22.33 -28.24 26.25
N SER A 244 -23.52 -28.65 26.73
CA SER A 244 -23.72 -29.10 28.12
C SER A 244 -22.84 -30.30 28.49
N THR A 245 -22.51 -31.15 27.53
CA THR A 245 -21.60 -32.28 27.76
C THR A 245 -20.16 -31.79 27.88
N ILE A 246 -19.75 -30.86 27.01
CA ILE A 246 -18.40 -30.26 26.98
C ILE A 246 -18.15 -29.42 28.23
N ALA A 247 -19.08 -28.54 28.61
CA ALA A 247 -19.01 -27.78 29.86
C ALA A 247 -18.88 -28.70 31.10
N SER A 248 -19.52 -29.87 31.11
CA SER A 248 -19.36 -30.85 32.19
C SER A 248 -18.05 -31.66 32.17
N GLN A 249 -17.20 -31.46 31.16
CA GLN A 249 -15.85 -32.00 31.04
C GLN A 249 -14.77 -30.95 31.34
N CYS A 250 -15.13 -29.66 31.41
CA CYS A 250 -14.19 -28.59 31.70
C CYS A 250 -13.78 -28.58 33.17
N ASP A 251 -12.51 -28.32 33.45
CA ASP A 251 -11.99 -27.97 34.77
C ASP A 251 -10.76 -27.07 34.62
N ALA A 252 -10.16 -26.64 35.74
CA ALA A 252 -8.99 -25.74 35.74
C ALA A 252 -7.73 -26.28 35.02
N THR A 253 -7.77 -27.50 34.49
CA THR A 253 -6.72 -28.16 33.69
C THR A 253 -7.20 -28.72 32.35
N HIS A 254 -8.47 -28.53 31.98
CA HIS A 254 -9.04 -29.01 30.72
C HIS A 254 -9.99 -27.96 30.12
N HIS A 255 -9.55 -27.26 29.07
CA HIS A 255 -10.34 -26.26 28.36
C HIS A 255 -10.59 -26.72 26.92
N TYR A 256 -11.77 -26.44 26.37
CA TYR A 256 -12.18 -27.03 25.10
C TYR A 256 -12.52 -25.98 24.03
N ILE A 257 -12.19 -26.26 22.77
CA ILE A 257 -12.71 -25.54 21.60
C ILE A 257 -13.71 -26.45 20.90
N ALA A 258 -14.96 -26.02 20.81
CA ALA A 258 -16.05 -26.75 20.20
C ALA A 258 -16.47 -26.05 18.89
N THR A 259 -16.23 -26.69 17.75
CA THR A 259 -16.52 -26.13 16.43
C THR A 259 -17.72 -26.83 15.78
N TYR A 260 -18.73 -26.06 15.37
CA TYR A 260 -19.89 -26.59 14.66
C TYR A 260 -20.21 -25.83 13.37
N PHE A 261 -20.76 -26.52 12.38
CA PHE A 261 -21.15 -25.96 11.08
C PHE A 261 -22.60 -26.29 10.70
N ASN A 262 -23.17 -25.48 9.81
CA ASN A 262 -24.42 -25.78 9.11
C ASN A 262 -24.47 -25.15 7.71
N HIS A 263 -25.10 -25.85 6.76
CA HIS A 263 -25.27 -25.39 5.37
C HIS A 263 -26.59 -24.61 5.23
N GLY A 264 -26.74 -23.49 5.94
CA GLY A 264 -27.99 -22.71 5.95
C GLY A 264 -29.13 -23.31 6.80
N PHE A 265 -30.31 -22.70 6.75
CA PHE A 265 -31.50 -23.12 7.51
C PHE A 265 -32.63 -23.74 6.68
N ASP A 266 -32.69 -23.43 5.38
CA ASP A 266 -33.73 -23.97 4.48
C ASP A 266 -33.35 -25.36 3.91
N ASN A 267 -32.07 -25.73 3.95
CA ASN A 267 -31.56 -27.05 3.53
C ASN A 267 -31.90 -28.20 4.49
N GLY A 268 -32.51 -27.90 5.64
CA GLY A 268 -33.17 -28.88 6.50
C GLY A 268 -32.31 -29.59 7.55
N GLU A 269 -31.03 -29.21 7.73
CA GLU A 269 -30.19 -29.71 8.83
C GLU A 269 -30.71 -29.24 10.20
N ILE A 270 -31.08 -27.96 10.31
CA ILE A 270 -31.75 -27.36 11.46
C ILE A 270 -32.60 -26.18 10.97
N SER A 271 -33.81 -26.00 11.52
CA SER A 271 -34.59 -24.78 11.21
C SER A 271 -34.05 -23.59 12.01
N PHE A 272 -34.09 -22.37 11.47
CA PHE A 272 -33.68 -21.17 12.21
C PHE A 272 -34.43 -21.01 13.54
N SER A 273 -35.71 -21.42 13.60
CA SER A 273 -36.48 -21.46 14.84
C SER A 273 -35.93 -22.42 15.90
N THR A 274 -35.37 -23.56 15.48
CA THR A 274 -34.75 -24.55 16.37
C THR A 274 -33.36 -24.08 16.80
N PHE A 275 -32.56 -23.56 15.86
CA PHE A 275 -31.27 -22.91 16.14
C PHE A 275 -31.43 -21.77 17.15
N LYS A 276 -32.34 -20.83 16.89
CA LYS A 276 -32.69 -19.73 17.79
C LYS A 276 -33.11 -20.23 19.17
N SER A 277 -33.91 -21.30 19.26
CA SER A 277 -34.25 -21.90 20.57
C SER A 277 -33.02 -22.43 21.30
N GLN A 278 -32.15 -23.20 20.64
CA GLN A 278 -30.97 -23.80 21.27
C GLN A 278 -29.93 -22.72 21.66
N MET A 279 -29.67 -21.74 20.80
CA MET A 279 -28.75 -20.63 21.08
C MET A 279 -29.22 -19.74 22.24
N ASN A 280 -30.53 -19.51 22.38
CA ASN A 280 -31.08 -18.88 23.59
C ASN A 280 -30.79 -19.73 24.84
N GLN A 281 -30.94 -21.06 24.79
CA GLN A 281 -30.60 -21.91 25.95
C GLN A 281 -29.10 -21.87 26.27
N ILE A 282 -28.23 -21.80 25.26
CA ILE A 282 -26.77 -21.70 25.43
C ILE A 282 -26.40 -20.37 26.11
N ALA A 283 -26.94 -19.24 25.65
CA ALA A 283 -26.67 -17.93 26.26
C ALA A 283 -27.24 -17.78 27.69
N ASN A 284 -28.42 -18.36 27.96
CA ASN A 284 -29.05 -18.34 29.30
C ASN A 284 -28.42 -19.32 30.31
N VAL A 285 -27.47 -20.17 29.89
CA VAL A 285 -26.81 -21.15 30.78
C VAL A 285 -25.30 -20.93 30.86
N PHE A 286 -24.63 -20.67 29.73
CA PHE A 286 -23.18 -20.51 29.68
C PHE A 286 -22.71 -19.07 29.36
N GLY A 287 -23.63 -18.21 28.90
CA GLY A 287 -23.37 -16.79 28.64
C GLY A 287 -23.63 -15.89 29.85
N ARG A 288 -23.68 -14.57 29.61
CA ARG A 288 -23.84 -13.49 30.62
C ARG A 288 -24.97 -13.75 31.61
N ASP A 289 -26.08 -14.30 31.12
CA ASP A 289 -27.32 -14.45 31.88
C ASP A 289 -27.40 -15.81 32.62
N GLY A 290 -26.31 -16.60 32.57
CA GLY A 290 -26.10 -17.86 33.29
C GLY A 290 -24.75 -17.91 34.02
N ASP A 291 -23.97 -18.96 33.80
CA ASP A 291 -22.67 -19.21 34.46
C ASP A 291 -21.51 -18.37 33.87
N ASP A 292 -21.71 -17.68 32.74
CA ASP A 292 -20.74 -16.82 32.03
C ASP A 292 -19.35 -17.47 31.81
N ASN A 293 -19.33 -18.74 31.43
CA ASN A 293 -18.13 -19.56 31.22
C ASN A 293 -17.86 -19.95 29.75
N ILE A 294 -18.66 -19.45 28.79
CA ILE A 294 -18.42 -19.61 27.34
C ILE A 294 -17.68 -18.41 26.72
N TRP A 295 -16.84 -18.67 25.72
CA TRP A 295 -16.39 -17.69 24.73
C TRP A 295 -16.98 -18.05 23.36
N SER A 296 -17.96 -17.30 22.87
CA SER A 296 -18.46 -17.44 21.49
C SER A 296 -17.71 -16.49 20.58
N GLY A 297 -16.56 -16.94 20.06
CA GLY A 297 -15.68 -16.19 19.17
C GLY A 297 -15.87 -16.56 17.70
N SER A 298 -15.34 -15.73 16.80
CA SER A 298 -15.03 -16.19 15.44
C SER A 298 -13.78 -17.08 15.45
N SER A 299 -13.62 -17.96 14.47
CA SER A 299 -12.41 -18.80 14.37
C SER A 299 -11.14 -17.94 14.26
N THR A 300 -11.19 -16.83 13.51
CA THR A 300 -10.14 -15.80 13.45
C THR A 300 -9.79 -15.28 14.86
N GLU A 301 -10.77 -14.82 15.65
CA GLU A 301 -10.54 -14.31 17.01
C GLU A 301 -9.95 -15.38 17.94
N VAL A 302 -10.38 -16.65 17.77
CA VAL A 302 -9.89 -17.76 18.59
C VAL A 302 -8.44 -18.11 18.27
N PHE A 303 -8.08 -18.26 16.99
CA PHE A 303 -6.73 -18.69 16.63
C PHE A 303 -5.70 -17.57 16.64
N GLU A 304 -6.06 -16.32 16.36
CA GLU A 304 -5.17 -15.17 16.58
C GLU A 304 -4.84 -15.00 18.07
N TYR A 305 -5.84 -15.09 18.96
CA TYR A 305 -5.59 -15.10 20.41
C TYR A 305 -4.67 -16.25 20.83
N LEU A 306 -4.90 -17.46 20.31
CA LEU A 306 -4.07 -18.62 20.65
C LEU A 306 -2.63 -18.49 20.10
N ARG A 307 -2.44 -17.84 18.93
CA ARG A 307 -1.12 -17.56 18.36
C ARG A 307 -0.39 -16.43 19.09
N ILE A 308 -1.09 -15.35 19.46
CA ILE A 308 -0.56 -14.32 20.36
C ILE A 308 -0.16 -14.94 21.71
N LYS A 309 -1.03 -15.78 22.29
CA LYS A 309 -0.76 -16.55 23.52
C LYS A 309 0.43 -17.51 23.36
N GLU A 310 0.70 -18.03 22.18
CA GLU A 310 1.90 -18.84 21.91
C GLU A 310 3.17 -17.99 21.96
N LEU A 311 3.21 -16.91 21.17
CA LEU A 311 4.39 -16.08 20.93
C LEU A 311 4.73 -15.14 22.10
N ALA A 312 3.71 -14.53 22.73
CA ALA A 312 3.89 -13.55 23.80
C ALA A 312 4.52 -14.19 25.06
N THR A 313 5.67 -13.68 25.47
CA THR A 313 6.31 -14.03 26.75
C THR A 313 5.97 -12.98 27.81
N VAL A 314 5.69 -13.44 29.03
CA VAL A 314 5.36 -12.60 30.19
C VAL A 314 6.51 -12.65 31.18
N ASN A 315 7.15 -11.52 31.41
CA ASN A 315 8.25 -11.36 32.35
C ASN A 315 7.71 -10.69 33.63
N SER A 316 8.04 -11.23 34.80
CA SER A 316 7.50 -10.75 36.08
C SER A 316 8.61 -10.42 37.08
N VAL A 317 8.47 -9.27 37.75
CA VAL A 317 9.43 -8.74 38.74
C VAL A 317 8.67 -8.32 40.00
N LEU A 318 8.97 -8.97 41.13
CA LEU A 318 8.41 -8.63 42.44
C LEU A 318 9.44 -7.84 43.26
N VAL A 319 9.07 -6.66 43.74
CA VAL A 319 9.83 -5.85 44.70
C VAL A 319 8.94 -5.50 45.88
N ASP A 320 9.31 -5.97 47.08
CA ASP A 320 8.54 -5.84 48.34
C ASP A 320 7.06 -6.26 48.21
N ASN A 321 6.16 -5.30 47.93
CA ASN A 321 4.72 -5.50 47.79
C ASN A 321 4.18 -5.10 46.39
N VAL A 322 5.05 -4.89 45.40
CA VAL A 322 4.69 -4.48 44.04
C VAL A 322 5.19 -5.51 43.03
N LEU A 323 4.28 -6.04 42.22
CA LEU A 323 4.58 -6.93 41.10
C LEU A 323 4.44 -6.13 39.80
N THR A 324 5.52 -6.05 39.02
CA THR A 324 5.52 -5.49 37.67
C THR A 324 5.59 -6.62 36.65
N LEU A 325 4.72 -6.57 35.64
CA LEU A 325 4.72 -7.45 34.48
C LEU A 325 5.12 -6.64 33.24
N THR A 326 6.01 -7.19 32.43
CA THR A 326 6.41 -6.68 31.12
C THR A 326 6.37 -7.80 30.09
N PHE A 327 6.28 -7.46 28.80
CA PHE A 327 5.98 -8.43 27.74
C PHE A 327 6.98 -8.34 26.60
N THR A 328 7.14 -9.44 25.87
CA THR A 328 7.86 -9.49 24.59
C THR A 328 7.14 -10.47 23.66
N GLY A 329 6.89 -10.07 22.42
CA GLY A 329 6.14 -10.81 21.40
C GLY A 329 6.75 -10.60 20.02
N ASN A 330 8.07 -10.79 19.89
CA ASN A 330 8.73 -10.98 18.60
C ASN A 330 7.92 -11.96 17.74
N ASP A 331 7.84 -11.67 16.44
CA ASP A 331 7.17 -12.48 15.42
C ASP A 331 5.64 -12.64 15.59
N ILE A 332 4.98 -11.81 16.43
CA ILE A 332 3.53 -11.57 16.30
C ILE A 332 3.29 -10.85 14.96
N PRO A 333 2.46 -11.40 14.04
CA PRO A 333 2.17 -10.78 12.75
C PRO A 333 1.46 -9.42 12.89
N ASP A 334 1.65 -8.55 11.90
CA ASP A 334 1.15 -7.18 11.84
C ASP A 334 -0.22 -7.03 11.13
N ASP A 335 -0.65 -8.10 10.46
CA ASP A 335 -1.92 -8.25 9.72
C ASP A 335 -3.09 -8.83 10.57
N PHE A 336 -2.84 -9.22 11.82
CA PHE A 336 -3.84 -9.79 12.71
C PHE A 336 -5.01 -8.83 13.00
N ARG A 337 -6.19 -9.39 13.24
CA ARG A 337 -7.41 -8.61 13.49
C ARG A 337 -7.74 -8.40 14.96
N PHE A 338 -7.45 -9.38 15.82
CA PHE A 338 -7.92 -9.44 17.20
C PHE A 338 -6.78 -9.52 18.22
N TYR A 339 -5.93 -8.49 18.23
CA TYR A 339 -4.84 -8.29 19.20
C TYR A 339 -5.35 -8.29 20.65
N ALA A 340 -5.22 -9.43 21.33
CA ALA A 340 -5.62 -9.59 22.72
C ALA A 340 -4.87 -10.71 23.44
N LEU A 341 -4.66 -10.54 24.74
CA LEU A 341 -4.09 -11.56 25.63
C LEU A 341 -4.72 -11.45 27.02
N THR A 342 -5.23 -12.56 27.57
CA THR A 342 -5.75 -12.56 28.94
C THR A 342 -4.69 -13.10 29.90
N ILE A 343 -4.39 -12.34 30.95
CA ILE A 343 -3.45 -12.69 32.02
C ILE A 343 -4.22 -12.92 33.31
N VAL A 344 -3.91 -14.02 34.00
CA VAL A 344 -4.40 -14.33 35.35
C VAL A 344 -3.25 -14.17 36.34
N VAL A 345 -3.54 -13.57 37.49
CA VAL A 345 -2.59 -13.43 38.61
C VAL A 345 -3.24 -13.97 39.87
N GLU A 346 -2.57 -14.91 40.54
CA GLU A 346 -3.02 -15.52 41.80
C GLU A 346 -1.97 -15.34 42.90
N GLY A 347 -2.35 -14.71 44.01
CA GLY A 347 -1.44 -14.37 45.11
C GLY A 347 -1.84 -14.92 46.48
N GLU A 348 -0.99 -14.67 47.48
CA GLU A 348 -1.25 -14.98 48.91
C GLU A 348 -1.64 -13.73 49.73
N SER A 349 -1.75 -12.57 49.08
CA SER A 349 -2.05 -11.27 49.71
C SER A 349 -3.08 -10.52 48.89
N ASN A 350 -3.91 -9.69 49.54
CA ASN A 350 -4.88 -8.88 48.82
C ASN A 350 -4.21 -7.83 47.93
N ILE A 351 -4.70 -7.69 46.70
CA ILE A 351 -4.41 -6.58 45.80
C ILE A 351 -5.16 -5.34 46.29
N VAL A 352 -4.52 -4.17 46.24
CA VAL A 352 -5.09 -2.88 46.65
C VAL A 352 -5.13 -1.86 45.52
N ASP A 353 -4.29 -2.03 44.51
CA ASP A 353 -4.22 -1.17 43.32
C ASP A 353 -3.64 -1.94 42.14
N MET A 354 -4.02 -1.54 40.92
CA MET A 354 -3.54 -2.10 39.67
C MET A 354 -3.58 -1.04 38.57
N VAL A 355 -2.47 -0.90 37.85
CA VAL A 355 -2.28 0.06 36.75
C VAL A 355 -1.80 -0.70 35.52
N ILE A 356 -2.43 -0.47 34.36
CA ILE A 356 -1.93 -0.91 33.05
C ILE A 356 -1.43 0.32 32.31
N GLN A 357 -0.15 0.32 31.96
CA GLN A 357 0.44 1.23 30.99
C GLN A 357 0.44 0.53 29.63
N GLN A 358 -0.09 1.23 28.63
CA GLN A 358 -0.35 0.79 27.26
C GLN A 358 -0.58 2.06 26.41
N PRO A 359 -0.27 2.10 25.10
CA PRO A 359 -0.52 3.29 24.28
C PRO A 359 -2.02 3.56 24.07
N ASP A 360 -2.77 2.54 23.65
CA ASP A 360 -4.14 2.70 23.09
C ASP A 360 -5.25 2.80 24.15
N ASN A 361 -4.92 2.48 25.42
CA ASN A 361 -5.85 2.41 26.54
C ASN A 361 -7.07 1.46 26.37
N LEU A 362 -6.96 0.41 25.53
CA LEU A 362 -8.07 -0.50 25.20
C LEU A 362 -8.29 -1.65 26.21
N SER A 363 -7.26 -2.00 27.01
CA SER A 363 -7.32 -3.14 27.93
C SER A 363 -8.24 -2.95 29.14
N SER A 364 -8.86 -4.04 29.63
CA SER A 364 -9.75 -4.04 30.80
C SER A 364 -9.24 -5.00 31.88
N TYR A 365 -9.42 -4.68 33.17
CA TYR A 365 -9.02 -5.56 34.27
C TYR A 365 -9.96 -5.51 35.48
N GLU A 366 -9.92 -6.57 36.29
CA GLU A 366 -10.46 -6.59 37.64
C GLU A 366 -9.55 -7.35 38.61
N PHE A 367 -9.70 -7.05 39.90
CA PHE A 367 -9.09 -7.82 40.98
C PHE A 367 -10.06 -7.97 42.16
N SER A 368 -9.98 -9.10 42.84
CA SER A 368 -10.83 -9.43 43.98
C SER A 368 -10.05 -10.25 45.00
N GLY A 369 -9.90 -9.71 46.20
CA GLY A 369 -9.04 -10.31 47.23
C GLY A 369 -7.61 -10.46 46.70
N THR A 370 -7.16 -11.70 46.58
CA THR A 370 -5.79 -12.09 46.22
C THR A 370 -5.52 -12.23 44.72
N ASN A 371 -6.57 -12.22 43.89
CA ASN A 371 -6.49 -12.64 42.48
C ASN A 371 -6.91 -11.50 41.54
N ALA A 372 -6.41 -11.54 40.31
CA ALA A 372 -6.78 -10.62 39.23
C ALA A 372 -6.93 -11.31 37.87
N LEU A 373 -7.81 -10.74 37.06
CA LEU A 373 -8.05 -11.10 35.67
C LEU A 373 -7.86 -9.84 34.81
N ILE A 374 -6.91 -9.90 33.88
CA ILE A 374 -6.52 -8.77 33.03
C ILE A 374 -6.69 -9.17 31.58
N ASN A 375 -7.50 -8.42 30.85
CA ASN A 375 -7.76 -8.60 29.43
C ASN A 375 -7.01 -7.52 28.65
N MET A 376 -5.80 -7.86 28.20
CA MET A 376 -5.01 -7.01 27.32
C MET A 376 -5.68 -6.95 25.95
N LYS A 377 -5.83 -5.75 25.41
CA LYS A 377 -6.30 -5.43 24.06
C LYS A 377 -5.46 -4.25 23.56
N TRP A 378 -5.05 -4.26 22.30
CA TRP A 378 -4.28 -3.17 21.68
C TRP A 378 -4.60 -3.06 20.19
N ASP A 379 -4.15 -1.98 19.56
CA ASP A 379 -4.34 -1.72 18.14
C ASP A 379 -3.02 -2.00 17.39
N GLY A 380 -2.68 -3.29 17.27
CA GLY A 380 -1.42 -3.73 16.68
C GLY A 380 -1.40 -3.75 15.15
N PHE A 381 -2.51 -3.39 14.49
CA PHE A 381 -2.64 -3.54 13.05
C PHE A 381 -1.80 -2.51 12.31
N VAL A 382 -0.86 -2.99 11.47
CA VAL A 382 -0.06 -2.13 10.60
C VAL A 382 -0.68 -2.13 9.21
N LEU A 383 -1.22 -0.98 8.80
CA LEU A 383 -1.60 -0.78 7.41
C LEU A 383 -0.33 -0.66 6.57
N GLN A 384 -0.11 -1.63 5.67
CA GLN A 384 1.01 -1.64 4.74
C GLN A 384 0.71 -0.79 3.51
N ASP A 385 1.78 -0.26 2.88
CA ASP A 385 1.71 0.47 1.62
C ASP A 385 1.20 -0.44 0.48
N ASP A 386 0.05 -0.10 -0.12
CA ASP A 386 -0.59 -0.86 -1.20
C ASP A 386 0.26 -0.95 -2.47
N GLU A 387 1.01 0.10 -2.82
CA GLU A 387 1.85 0.14 -4.02
C GLU A 387 3.05 -0.78 -3.82
N LEU A 388 3.72 -0.72 -2.66
CA LEU A 388 4.79 -1.62 -2.26
C LEU A 388 4.31 -3.08 -2.20
N ARG A 389 3.10 -3.32 -1.68
CA ARG A 389 2.50 -4.66 -1.63
C ARG A 389 2.22 -5.22 -3.03
N ALA A 390 1.63 -4.42 -3.92
CA ALA A 390 1.39 -4.81 -5.30
C ALA A 390 2.72 -5.04 -6.06
N GLU A 391 3.72 -4.16 -5.89
CA GLU A 391 5.07 -4.28 -6.45
C GLU A 391 5.76 -5.60 -6.02
N ASN A 392 5.69 -5.96 -4.73
CA ASN A 392 6.24 -7.21 -4.23
C ASN A 392 5.60 -8.44 -4.89
N GLN A 393 4.27 -8.44 -5.05
CA GLN A 393 3.54 -9.55 -5.68
C GLN A 393 3.79 -9.61 -7.20
N VAL A 394 3.90 -8.47 -7.88
CA VAL A 394 4.28 -8.39 -9.30
C VAL A 394 5.71 -8.92 -9.50
N THR A 395 6.65 -8.56 -8.62
CA THR A 395 8.02 -9.08 -8.64
C THR A 395 8.06 -10.60 -8.40
N LEU A 396 7.19 -11.14 -7.53
CA LEU A 396 7.03 -12.58 -7.34
C LEU A 396 6.45 -13.28 -8.61
N ALA A 397 5.53 -12.64 -9.33
CA ALA A 397 5.02 -13.14 -10.59
C ALA A 397 6.04 -13.04 -11.75
N GLU A 398 6.88 -12.01 -11.79
CA GLU A 398 7.96 -11.88 -12.78
C GLU A 398 9.08 -12.91 -12.56
N THR A 399 9.44 -13.18 -11.30
CA THR A 399 10.48 -14.15 -10.95
C THR A 399 9.99 -15.60 -11.01
N ALA A 400 8.70 -15.85 -10.75
CA ALA A 400 8.04 -17.14 -10.87
C ALA A 400 6.66 -17.01 -11.57
N PRO A 401 6.62 -16.98 -12.92
CA PRO A 401 5.40 -16.74 -13.69
C PRO A 401 4.49 -17.96 -13.75
N THR A 402 3.86 -18.29 -12.63
CA THR A 402 2.75 -19.24 -12.51
C THR A 402 1.41 -18.50 -12.67
N PRO A 403 0.31 -19.20 -13.06
CA PRO A 403 -1.03 -18.64 -13.01
C PRO A 403 -1.40 -18.12 -11.61
N THR A 404 -1.00 -18.84 -10.56
CA THR A 404 -1.16 -18.47 -9.15
C THR A 404 -0.56 -17.11 -8.85
N ASN A 405 0.76 -16.96 -8.99
CA ASN A 405 1.46 -15.73 -8.62
C ASN A 405 0.96 -14.54 -9.44
N ALA A 406 0.74 -14.74 -10.74
CA ALA A 406 0.29 -13.69 -11.64
C ALA A 406 -1.15 -13.22 -11.35
N LEU A 407 -2.07 -14.14 -11.00
CA LEU A 407 -3.45 -13.78 -10.67
C LEU A 407 -3.60 -13.21 -9.25
N VAL A 408 -2.79 -13.68 -8.28
CA VAL A 408 -2.68 -13.05 -6.95
C VAL A 408 -2.14 -11.62 -7.09
N ALA A 409 -1.06 -11.42 -7.85
CA ALA A 409 -0.52 -10.08 -8.12
C ALA A 409 -1.51 -9.18 -8.87
N MET A 410 -2.28 -9.73 -9.81
CA MET A 410 -3.35 -9.01 -10.51
C MET A 410 -4.43 -8.50 -9.53
N ASP A 411 -4.80 -9.27 -8.50
CA ASP A 411 -5.76 -8.82 -7.50
C ASP A 411 -5.24 -7.62 -6.71
N TYR A 412 -3.99 -7.68 -6.22
CA TYR A 412 -3.35 -6.55 -5.53
C TYR A 412 -3.18 -5.31 -6.44
N VAL A 413 -2.81 -5.48 -7.71
CA VAL A 413 -2.76 -4.37 -8.68
C VAL A 413 -4.15 -3.78 -8.96
N GLN A 414 -5.24 -4.53 -8.80
CA GLN A 414 -6.59 -4.02 -8.97
C GLN A 414 -7.12 -3.22 -7.76
N ILE A 415 -6.57 -3.42 -6.55
CA ILE A 415 -6.86 -2.61 -5.35
C ILE A 415 -6.44 -1.14 -5.55
N LEU A 416 -5.31 -0.90 -6.20
CA LEU A 416 -4.71 0.42 -6.36
C LEU A 416 -5.68 1.45 -7.01
N PRO A 417 -5.59 2.75 -6.66
CA PRO A 417 -6.29 3.79 -7.39
C PRO A 417 -5.80 3.90 -8.84
N ASP A 418 -6.66 4.34 -9.76
CA ASP A 418 -6.28 4.49 -11.17
C ASP A 418 -5.25 5.63 -11.36
N GLY A 419 -4.07 5.28 -11.88
CA GLY A 419 -2.94 6.19 -12.09
C GLY A 419 -1.68 5.45 -12.56
N GLU A 420 -0.58 6.19 -12.69
CA GLU A 420 0.72 5.66 -13.20
C GLU A 420 1.23 4.41 -12.47
N PRO A 421 1.20 4.28 -11.12
CA PRO A 421 1.68 3.07 -10.45
C PRO A 421 0.91 1.81 -10.86
N LYS A 422 -0.43 1.90 -10.83
CA LYS A 422 -1.34 0.83 -11.27
C LYS A 422 -1.09 0.45 -12.73
N GLN A 423 -0.83 1.44 -13.59
CA GLN A 423 -0.52 1.24 -15.01
C GLN A 423 0.85 0.56 -15.22
N LEU A 424 1.89 0.97 -14.49
CA LEU A 424 3.23 0.38 -14.55
C LEU A 424 3.21 -1.10 -14.14
N LEU A 425 2.55 -1.42 -13.02
CA LEU A 425 2.43 -2.78 -12.50
C LEU A 425 1.55 -3.67 -13.39
N ARG A 426 0.42 -3.16 -13.89
CA ARG A 426 -0.44 -3.82 -14.89
C ARG A 426 0.36 -4.16 -16.15
N ASN A 427 1.14 -3.22 -16.69
CA ASN A 427 1.95 -3.43 -17.90
C ASN A 427 3.01 -4.52 -17.73
N ARG A 428 3.63 -4.63 -16.54
CA ARG A 428 4.57 -5.71 -16.19
C ARG A 428 3.89 -7.07 -16.17
N LEU A 429 2.76 -7.20 -15.47
CA LEU A 429 1.97 -8.45 -15.46
C LEU A 429 1.51 -8.84 -16.87
N CYS A 430 0.98 -7.89 -17.65
CA CYS A 430 0.51 -8.14 -19.01
C CYS A 430 1.62 -8.50 -20.02
N ALA A 431 2.90 -8.37 -19.66
CA ALA A 431 4.02 -8.90 -20.44
C ALA A 431 4.31 -10.40 -20.17
N LEU A 432 3.77 -10.98 -19.10
CA LEU A 432 3.97 -12.39 -18.75
C LEU A 432 3.24 -13.32 -19.74
N SER A 433 4.02 -14.16 -20.42
CA SER A 433 3.52 -14.99 -21.52
C SER A 433 2.82 -16.26 -21.02
N GLY A 434 1.57 -16.47 -21.44
CA GLY A 434 0.80 -17.69 -21.16
C GLY A 434 -0.12 -17.61 -19.93
N ILE A 435 -0.21 -16.45 -19.28
CA ILE A 435 -1.18 -16.18 -18.22
C ILE A 435 -2.52 -15.75 -18.84
N ASN A 436 -3.63 -16.29 -18.34
CA ASN A 436 -4.98 -15.82 -18.66
C ASN A 436 -5.47 -14.94 -17.51
N TYR A 437 -5.23 -13.64 -17.59
CA TYR A 437 -5.78 -12.65 -16.65
C TYR A 437 -7.30 -12.52 -16.78
N GLU A 438 -7.92 -11.84 -15.81
CA GLU A 438 -9.31 -11.40 -15.95
C GLU A 438 -9.51 -10.60 -17.25
N PRO A 439 -10.64 -10.81 -17.97
CA PRO A 439 -10.93 -10.04 -19.17
C PRO A 439 -10.90 -8.55 -18.87
N GLY A 440 -10.20 -7.79 -19.70
CA GLY A 440 -10.08 -6.34 -19.56
C GLY A 440 -8.95 -5.84 -18.64
N PHE A 441 -8.30 -6.71 -17.87
CA PHE A 441 -7.12 -6.33 -17.09
C PHE A 441 -5.99 -5.79 -17.98
N CYS A 442 -5.76 -6.40 -19.15
CA CYS A 442 -4.72 -6.01 -20.11
C CYS A 442 -5.23 -5.17 -21.30
N LEU A 443 -6.16 -4.23 -21.07
CA LEU A 443 -6.53 -3.23 -22.08
C LEU A 443 -5.37 -2.26 -22.37
N PRO A 444 -5.21 -1.78 -23.62
CA PRO A 444 -4.21 -0.77 -23.96
C PRO A 444 -4.54 0.59 -23.32
N THR A 445 -3.52 1.33 -22.89
CA THR A 445 -3.65 2.65 -22.23
C THR A 445 -3.24 3.84 -23.10
N GLU A 446 -2.46 3.63 -24.17
CA GLU A 446 -2.20 4.62 -25.22
C GLU A 446 -2.96 4.21 -26.50
N PHE A 447 -3.92 5.02 -26.96
CA PHE A 447 -4.76 4.67 -28.11
C PHE A 447 -5.40 5.83 -28.91
N LEU A 448 -5.44 7.07 -28.41
CA LEU A 448 -5.89 8.26 -29.14
C LEU A 448 -4.78 8.85 -30.03
N GLY A 449 -3.52 8.59 -29.69
CA GLY A 449 -2.35 9.08 -30.40
C GLY A 449 -1.79 10.40 -29.85
N ALA A 450 -0.79 10.96 -30.53
CA ALA A 450 -0.07 12.14 -30.06
C ALA A 450 -0.81 13.47 -30.33
N ASP A 451 -0.51 14.47 -29.51
CA ASP A 451 -1.04 15.83 -29.55
C ASP A 451 -1.00 16.48 -30.95
N THR A 452 -1.99 17.33 -31.23
CA THR A 452 -2.25 17.85 -32.59
C THR A 452 -2.66 19.33 -32.63
N SER A 453 -2.82 19.89 -33.82
CA SER A 453 -3.22 21.28 -34.03
C SER A 453 -4.09 21.46 -35.28
N VAL A 454 -5.16 22.26 -35.16
CA VAL A 454 -6.21 22.48 -36.18
C VAL A 454 -6.65 23.96 -36.21
N CYS A 455 -7.29 24.42 -37.28
CA CYS A 455 -7.89 25.77 -37.32
C CYS A 455 -9.19 25.84 -36.50
N LEU A 456 -9.51 27.04 -36.03
CA LEU A 456 -10.74 27.37 -35.30
C LEU A 456 -11.99 26.99 -36.11
N ASN A 457 -12.87 26.22 -35.47
CA ASN A 457 -14.07 25.59 -36.04
C ASN A 457 -13.80 24.53 -37.13
N GLU A 458 -12.58 24.00 -37.25
CA GLU A 458 -12.38 22.73 -37.96
C GLU A 458 -12.90 21.54 -37.13
N THR A 459 -13.19 20.44 -37.82
CA THR A 459 -13.74 19.23 -37.24
C THR A 459 -12.73 18.10 -37.28
N LEU A 460 -12.41 17.54 -36.11
CA LEU A 460 -11.54 16.37 -35.95
C LEU A 460 -12.39 15.12 -35.70
N VAL A 461 -11.99 13.99 -36.25
CA VAL A 461 -12.55 12.68 -35.88
C VAL A 461 -11.54 11.98 -34.98
N LEU A 462 -11.90 11.82 -33.70
CA LEU A 462 -11.14 11.01 -32.75
C LEU A 462 -11.75 9.60 -32.71
N GLN A 463 -10.92 8.56 -32.59
CA GLN A 463 -11.36 7.17 -32.63
C GLN A 463 -10.60 6.32 -31.63
N ALA A 464 -11.34 5.57 -30.80
CA ALA A 464 -10.82 4.60 -29.85
C ALA A 464 -10.74 3.17 -30.45
N PRO A 465 -10.00 2.24 -29.80
CA PRO A 465 -10.01 0.81 -30.14
C PRO A 465 -11.42 0.21 -30.08
N ALA A 466 -11.62 -0.98 -30.64
CA ALA A 466 -12.89 -1.68 -30.49
C ALA A 466 -13.02 -2.21 -29.05
N SER A 467 -14.10 -1.79 -28.36
CA SER A 467 -14.46 -2.14 -26.99
C SER A 467 -16.00 -2.21 -26.85
N ALA A 468 -16.51 -2.64 -25.70
CA ALA A 468 -17.94 -2.89 -25.49
C ALA A 468 -18.74 -1.58 -25.31
N SER A 469 -18.19 -0.63 -24.57
CA SER A 469 -18.72 0.73 -24.47
C SER A 469 -17.61 1.79 -24.34
N TYR A 470 -18.01 3.04 -24.44
CA TYR A 470 -17.13 4.21 -24.51
C TYR A 470 -17.73 5.32 -23.65
N LEU A 471 -16.87 6.17 -23.10
CA LEU A 471 -17.26 7.45 -22.52
C LEU A 471 -16.18 8.48 -22.86
N TRP A 472 -16.55 9.59 -23.48
CA TRP A 472 -15.65 10.69 -23.80
C TRP A 472 -15.82 11.84 -22.82
N SER A 473 -14.81 12.71 -22.71
CA SER A 473 -14.88 13.94 -21.90
C SER A 473 -16.02 14.89 -22.32
N THR A 474 -16.52 14.74 -23.55
CA THR A 474 -17.67 15.44 -24.15
C THR A 474 -19.01 14.71 -23.94
N THR A 475 -19.02 13.61 -23.19
CA THR A 475 -20.17 12.76 -22.77
C THR A 475 -20.77 11.80 -23.80
N GLU A 476 -20.28 11.75 -25.05
CA GLU A 476 -20.69 10.73 -26.00
C GLU A 476 -20.17 9.33 -25.64
N THR A 477 -20.81 8.30 -26.22
CA THR A 477 -20.58 6.88 -25.93
C THR A 477 -20.30 6.04 -27.17
N THR A 478 -19.84 6.66 -28.26
CA THR A 478 -19.50 6.00 -29.53
C THR A 478 -18.00 5.71 -29.66
N GLN A 479 -17.62 4.70 -30.46
CA GLN A 479 -16.20 4.36 -30.70
C GLN A 479 -15.38 5.52 -31.27
N SER A 480 -16.02 6.40 -32.03
CA SER A 480 -15.43 7.63 -32.53
C SER A 480 -16.34 8.82 -32.22
N ILE A 481 -15.75 9.98 -31.97
CA ILE A 481 -16.46 11.26 -31.84
C ILE A 481 -16.01 12.25 -32.91
N THR A 482 -16.87 13.22 -33.17
CA THR A 482 -16.68 14.28 -34.16
C THR A 482 -16.54 15.60 -33.39
N PHE A 483 -15.31 15.93 -33.02
CA PHE A 483 -14.99 17.08 -32.17
C PHE A 483 -14.88 18.36 -33.01
N LEU A 484 -15.57 19.42 -32.58
CA LEU A 484 -15.47 20.76 -33.18
C LEU A 484 -14.45 21.59 -32.39
N ALA A 485 -13.38 22.02 -33.05
CA ALA A 485 -12.26 22.68 -32.40
C ALA A 485 -12.51 24.20 -32.24
N ASP A 486 -13.29 24.59 -31.23
CA ASP A 486 -13.56 26.00 -30.90
C ASP A 486 -12.48 26.64 -29.99
N THR A 487 -11.80 25.82 -29.18
CA THR A 487 -10.86 26.25 -28.14
C THR A 487 -9.75 25.22 -27.93
N THR A 488 -8.55 25.67 -27.56
CA THR A 488 -7.44 24.77 -27.18
C THR A 488 -7.83 24.00 -25.92
N THR A 489 -7.82 22.67 -25.98
CA THR A 489 -8.34 21.81 -24.91
C THR A 489 -7.62 20.46 -24.88
N THR A 490 -7.88 19.67 -23.83
CA THR A 490 -7.49 18.26 -23.74
C THR A 490 -8.75 17.41 -23.70
N ILE A 491 -8.85 16.44 -24.60
CA ILE A 491 -9.94 15.47 -24.66
C ILE A 491 -9.46 14.16 -24.03
N TRP A 492 -10.33 13.47 -23.29
CA TRP A 492 -10.08 12.11 -22.83
C TRP A 492 -11.15 11.15 -23.33
N ALA A 493 -10.76 9.89 -23.47
CA ALA A 493 -11.64 8.79 -23.85
C ALA A 493 -11.41 7.61 -22.90
N ARG A 494 -12.50 7.09 -22.33
CA ARG A 494 -12.51 5.85 -21.57
C ARG A 494 -13.16 4.76 -22.42
N ILE A 495 -12.43 3.68 -22.66
CA ILE A 495 -12.99 2.42 -23.18
C ILE A 495 -13.38 1.52 -22.01
N THR A 496 -14.46 0.76 -22.18
CA THR A 496 -14.89 -0.29 -21.24
C THR A 496 -15.19 -1.55 -22.03
N ASP A 497 -14.58 -2.68 -21.66
CA ASP A 497 -14.76 -3.95 -22.37
C ASP A 497 -15.97 -4.76 -21.85
N ASP A 498 -16.15 -5.98 -22.37
CA ASP A 498 -17.30 -6.84 -22.05
C ASP A 498 -17.33 -7.30 -20.58
N SER A 499 -16.29 -7.06 -19.76
CA SER A 499 -16.27 -7.35 -18.31
C SER A 499 -16.57 -6.14 -17.42
N GLY A 500 -16.68 -4.94 -17.98
CA GLY A 500 -16.76 -3.70 -17.21
C GLY A 500 -15.39 -3.12 -16.81
N SER A 501 -14.27 -3.74 -17.20
CA SER A 501 -12.94 -3.17 -16.99
C SER A 501 -12.73 -1.94 -17.87
N THR A 502 -12.16 -0.88 -17.30
CA THR A 502 -11.94 0.38 -18.03
C THR A 502 -10.46 0.70 -18.27
N SER A 503 -10.19 1.39 -19.37
CA SER A 503 -8.91 2.05 -19.68
C SER A 503 -9.20 3.46 -20.20
N THR A 504 -8.36 4.44 -19.84
CA THR A 504 -8.56 5.85 -20.20
C THR A 504 -7.30 6.44 -20.80
N ASP A 505 -7.44 7.20 -21.89
CA ASP A 505 -6.34 7.90 -22.59
C ASP A 505 -6.72 9.36 -22.88
N THR A 506 -5.74 10.23 -23.15
CA THR A 506 -5.90 11.68 -23.35
C THR A 506 -5.14 12.22 -24.56
N ILE A 507 -5.67 13.26 -25.20
CA ILE A 507 -5.02 13.96 -26.32
C ILE A 507 -5.20 15.48 -26.20
N HIS A 508 -4.10 16.24 -26.36
CA HIS A 508 -4.15 17.70 -26.37
C HIS A 508 -4.32 18.25 -27.80
N ILE A 509 -5.24 19.21 -27.96
CA ILE A 509 -5.62 19.79 -29.25
C ILE A 509 -5.43 21.31 -29.18
N THR A 510 -4.47 21.84 -29.94
CA THR A 510 -4.22 23.29 -30.07
C THR A 510 -5.04 23.89 -31.21
N VAL A 511 -5.76 24.99 -30.94
CA VAL A 511 -6.63 25.65 -31.91
C VAL A 511 -6.02 26.95 -32.44
N ILE A 512 -5.96 27.08 -33.77
CA ILE A 512 -5.37 28.20 -34.50
C ILE A 512 -6.49 29.16 -34.97
N PRO A 513 -6.52 30.44 -34.55
CA PRO A 513 -7.61 31.36 -34.89
C PRO A 513 -7.69 31.67 -36.40
N LEU A 514 -8.91 31.88 -36.91
CA LEU A 514 -9.16 32.31 -38.29
C LEU A 514 -8.72 33.78 -38.52
N PRO A 515 -8.36 34.15 -39.77
CA PRO A 515 -8.10 35.56 -40.12
C PRO A 515 -9.33 36.46 -39.94
N GLU A 516 -9.09 37.67 -39.44
CA GLU A 516 -10.11 38.72 -39.27
C GLU A 516 -10.44 39.40 -40.61
N LEU A 517 -11.72 39.73 -40.82
CA LEU A 517 -12.25 40.27 -42.08
C LEU A 517 -13.10 41.53 -41.80
N ASP A 518 -12.46 42.70 -41.78
CA ASP A 518 -13.12 44.01 -41.70
C ASP A 518 -13.44 44.52 -43.11
N LEU A 519 -14.73 44.64 -43.45
CA LEU A 519 -15.24 45.08 -44.75
C LEU A 519 -15.99 46.40 -44.59
N GLN A 520 -15.63 47.41 -45.37
CA GLN A 520 -16.20 48.76 -45.26
C GLN A 520 -16.49 49.38 -46.64
N LEU A 521 -17.47 50.26 -46.73
CA LEU A 521 -17.65 51.18 -47.86
C LEU A 521 -16.53 52.24 -47.89
N ASN A 522 -16.26 52.81 -49.07
CA ASN A 522 -15.17 53.77 -49.32
C ASN A 522 -15.30 55.11 -48.55
N ASN A 523 -16.44 55.35 -47.90
CA ASN A 523 -16.68 56.46 -46.97
C ASN A 523 -16.36 56.13 -45.50
N GLY A 524 -15.96 54.89 -45.19
CA GLY A 524 -15.69 54.40 -43.83
C GLY A 524 -16.90 53.82 -43.09
N THR A 525 -18.02 53.56 -43.77
CA THR A 525 -19.16 52.83 -43.17
C THR A 525 -18.89 51.32 -43.18
N PRO A 526 -18.88 50.62 -42.03
CA PRO A 526 -18.74 49.16 -41.99
C PRO A 526 -19.90 48.46 -42.70
N VAL A 527 -19.63 47.27 -43.26
CA VAL A 527 -20.60 46.42 -43.96
C VAL A 527 -20.71 45.09 -43.23
N LEU A 528 -21.88 44.85 -42.65
CA LEU A 528 -22.18 43.69 -41.83
C LEU A 528 -22.62 42.51 -42.72
N PRO A 529 -22.57 41.26 -42.21
CA PRO A 529 -23.12 40.11 -42.93
C PRO A 529 -24.62 40.29 -43.19
N GLU A 530 -25.08 39.86 -44.36
CA GLU A 530 -26.50 39.88 -44.78
C GLU A 530 -27.13 41.29 -44.95
N ASP A 531 -26.31 42.36 -44.91
CA ASP A 531 -26.78 43.74 -45.12
C ASP A 531 -27.60 43.86 -46.42
N THR A 532 -28.85 44.31 -46.27
CA THR A 532 -29.84 44.43 -47.34
C THR A 532 -29.99 45.90 -47.74
N LEU A 533 -29.19 46.34 -48.71
CA LEU A 533 -28.94 47.75 -49.01
C LEU A 533 -29.94 48.31 -50.04
N ASN A 534 -31.06 48.85 -49.56
CA ASN A 534 -32.10 49.44 -50.41
C ASN A 534 -31.65 50.75 -51.09
N VAL A 535 -31.50 50.70 -52.42
CA VAL A 535 -31.05 51.80 -53.28
C VAL A 535 -32.24 52.45 -54.00
N VAL A 536 -32.39 53.77 -53.84
CA VAL A 536 -33.28 54.59 -54.68
C VAL A 536 -32.70 54.64 -56.10
N ILE A 537 -33.56 54.53 -57.12
CA ILE A 537 -33.19 54.33 -58.53
C ILE A 537 -32.24 55.46 -59.05
N GLY A 538 -30.92 55.25 -58.99
CA GLY A 538 -29.92 56.16 -59.55
C GLY A 538 -28.45 56.00 -59.14
N ASP A 539 -28.14 55.49 -57.94
CA ASP A 539 -26.79 55.63 -57.33
C ASP A 539 -25.86 54.38 -57.44
N THR A 540 -24.66 54.43 -56.82
CA THR A 540 -23.55 53.44 -56.98
C THR A 540 -22.70 53.31 -55.70
N LEU A 541 -22.06 52.15 -55.44
CA LEU A 541 -21.34 51.82 -54.18
C LEU A 541 -19.92 51.24 -54.40
N ILE A 542 -19.00 51.48 -53.45
CA ILE A 542 -17.57 51.05 -53.50
C ILE A 542 -17.11 50.56 -52.11
N PHE A 543 -16.34 49.47 -52.05
CA PHE A 543 -15.93 48.70 -50.85
C PHE A 543 -14.40 48.57 -50.71
N LYS A 544 -13.92 48.27 -49.49
CA LYS A 544 -12.51 48.08 -49.06
C LYS A 544 -12.40 47.09 -47.88
N VAL A 545 -11.21 46.51 -47.65
CA VAL A 545 -10.91 45.63 -46.50
C VAL A 545 -9.66 46.09 -45.74
N ASN A 546 -9.70 46.09 -44.39
CA ASN A 546 -8.60 46.56 -43.52
C ASN A 546 -8.23 45.54 -42.41
N SER A 547 -7.38 44.54 -42.68
CA SER A 547 -6.87 43.64 -41.63
C SER A 547 -5.48 43.07 -41.95
N LEU A 548 -4.90 42.31 -41.02
CA LEU A 548 -3.63 41.59 -41.21
C LEU A 548 -3.91 40.20 -41.80
N TYR A 549 -3.53 39.99 -43.06
CA TYR A 549 -3.70 38.74 -43.82
C TYR A 549 -2.49 38.47 -44.71
N ASP A 550 -2.28 37.20 -45.08
CA ASP A 550 -1.28 36.80 -46.08
C ASP A 550 -1.76 37.10 -47.52
N SER A 551 -3.07 36.96 -47.78
CA SER A 551 -3.70 37.42 -49.05
C SER A 551 -5.23 37.58 -48.96
N ILE A 552 -5.81 38.25 -49.97
CA ILE A 552 -7.25 38.53 -50.16
C ILE A 552 -7.71 38.14 -51.58
N GLU A 553 -9.01 37.81 -51.75
CA GLU A 553 -9.65 37.50 -53.04
C GLU A 553 -11.14 37.90 -53.06
N TRP A 554 -11.64 38.45 -54.17
CA TRP A 554 -13.05 38.84 -54.37
C TRP A 554 -13.76 37.96 -55.41
N SER A 555 -15.10 37.95 -55.38
CA SER A 555 -15.96 37.27 -56.35
C SER A 555 -15.57 37.58 -57.79
N GLY A 556 -15.08 36.57 -58.51
CA GLY A 556 -14.48 36.71 -59.84
C GLY A 556 -12.97 36.44 -59.90
N GLY A 557 -12.32 36.14 -58.77
CA GLY A 557 -10.89 35.78 -58.68
C GLY A 557 -9.94 36.98 -58.64
N VAL A 558 -10.45 38.15 -58.25
CA VAL A 558 -9.69 39.41 -58.29
C VAL A 558 -9.01 39.63 -56.93
N LYS A 559 -7.69 39.88 -56.92
CA LYS A 559 -6.89 40.10 -55.70
C LYS A 559 -6.41 41.55 -55.64
N ILE A 560 -7.26 42.44 -55.13
CA ILE A 560 -7.04 43.90 -54.97
C ILE A 560 -7.75 44.40 -53.70
N ASP A 561 -7.35 45.55 -53.16
CA ASP A 561 -7.80 46.00 -51.83
C ASP A 561 -9.13 46.79 -51.83
N SER A 562 -9.75 47.01 -53.01
CA SER A 562 -11.00 47.76 -53.16
C SER A 562 -11.83 47.37 -54.39
N PHE A 563 -13.16 47.38 -54.29
CA PHE A 563 -14.10 46.83 -55.28
C PHE A 563 -15.36 47.72 -55.47
N GLU A 564 -16.08 47.62 -56.61
CA GLU A 564 -17.20 48.52 -56.98
C GLU A 564 -18.45 47.72 -57.44
N VAL A 565 -19.66 48.21 -57.11
CA VAL A 565 -20.95 47.50 -57.27
C VAL A 565 -21.99 48.38 -57.96
N ILE A 566 -22.72 47.79 -58.93
CA ILE A 566 -23.74 48.47 -59.76
C ILE A 566 -25.00 47.60 -59.87
N GLY A 567 -26.11 48.05 -59.26
CA GLY A 567 -27.42 47.37 -59.30
C GLY A 567 -27.67 46.43 -58.12
N ALA A 568 -28.87 45.85 -58.07
CA ALA A 568 -29.27 44.90 -57.03
C ALA A 568 -28.80 43.47 -57.37
N GLY A 569 -28.14 42.80 -56.42
CA GLY A 569 -27.56 41.47 -56.53
C GLY A 569 -26.50 41.22 -55.45
N ASP A 570 -25.89 40.03 -55.44
CA ASP A 570 -25.05 39.55 -54.32
C ASP A 570 -23.55 39.40 -54.69
N TYR A 571 -22.65 39.60 -53.72
CA TYR A 571 -21.18 39.73 -53.91
C TYR A 571 -20.35 39.08 -52.78
N ILE A 572 -19.15 38.55 -53.06
CA ILE A 572 -18.32 37.77 -52.08
C ILE A 572 -16.87 38.28 -51.95
N VAL A 573 -16.26 38.13 -50.76
CA VAL A 573 -14.83 38.35 -50.47
C VAL A 573 -14.25 37.29 -49.51
N THR A 574 -12.94 37.02 -49.59
CA THR A 574 -12.19 35.95 -48.86
C THR A 574 -10.79 36.42 -48.41
N THR A 575 -10.32 36.02 -47.22
CA THR A 575 -8.96 36.30 -46.67
C THR A 575 -8.26 35.05 -46.09
N TYR A 576 -6.92 35.07 -46.03
CA TYR A 576 -6.05 33.95 -45.61
C TYR A 576 -5.02 34.33 -44.54
N LEU A 577 -4.71 33.42 -43.62
CA LEU A 577 -3.60 33.51 -42.65
C LEU A 577 -3.07 32.10 -42.30
N ASN A 578 -1.77 31.85 -42.51
CA ASN A 578 -1.17 30.50 -42.45
C ASN A 578 -1.95 29.51 -43.34
N THR A 579 -2.53 28.46 -42.76
CA THR A 579 -3.41 27.48 -43.44
C THR A 579 -4.91 27.84 -43.36
N CYS A 580 -5.29 28.76 -42.48
CA CYS A 580 -6.69 29.09 -42.17
C CYS A 580 -7.23 30.22 -43.08
N ASN A 581 -8.55 30.26 -43.33
CA ASN A 581 -9.19 31.24 -44.23
C ASN A 581 -10.65 31.59 -43.83
N ASN A 582 -11.21 32.68 -44.38
CA ASN A 582 -12.51 33.28 -43.96
C ASN A 582 -13.22 34.03 -45.13
N SER A 583 -14.57 34.18 -45.17
CA SER A 583 -15.35 34.78 -46.30
C SER A 583 -16.74 35.43 -45.95
N ARG A 584 -17.35 36.29 -46.82
CA ARG A 584 -18.65 37.05 -46.55
C ARG A 584 -19.54 37.36 -47.81
N LEU A 585 -20.85 37.74 -47.65
CA LEU A 585 -21.94 38.01 -48.67
C LEU A 585 -22.96 39.16 -48.28
N PHE A 586 -23.74 39.82 -49.21
CA PHE A 586 -24.77 40.91 -48.97
C PHE A 586 -25.87 41.16 -50.11
N THR A 587 -27.11 41.75 -49.85
CA THR A 587 -28.40 41.67 -50.69
C THR A 587 -29.42 42.92 -50.67
N VAL A 588 -30.76 42.86 -51.03
CA VAL A 588 -31.82 43.98 -51.17
C VAL A 588 -33.36 43.54 -51.07
N THR A 589 -34.42 44.33 -50.61
CA THR A 589 -35.93 43.99 -50.63
C THR A 589 -37.05 45.09 -50.32
N GLU A 590 -38.40 44.88 -50.60
CA GLU A 590 -39.59 45.80 -50.37
C GLU A 590 -41.06 45.18 -50.21
N SER A 591 -42.13 45.95 -49.76
CA SER A 591 -43.65 45.91 -50.08
C SER A 591 -44.78 45.84 -48.94
N SER A 592 -46.12 46.01 -49.26
CA SER A 592 -47.32 46.30 -48.36
C SER A 592 -48.77 46.22 -49.01
N PHE A 593 -50.03 46.35 -48.45
CA PHE A 593 -50.87 46.02 -47.22
C PHE A 593 -52.42 46.36 -47.40
N TYR A 594 -53.48 45.70 -46.80
CA TYR A 594 -54.96 46.12 -46.73
C TYR A 594 -55.98 45.22 -45.84
N PRO A 595 -57.20 45.65 -45.32
CA PRO A 595 -57.98 45.02 -44.17
C PRO A 595 -59.53 44.66 -44.11
N GLU A 596 -59.96 43.74 -43.16
CA GLU A 596 -61.33 43.49 -42.51
C GLU A 596 -61.32 42.35 -41.40
N PHE A 597 -61.98 42.38 -40.17
CA PHE A 597 -61.56 41.54 -38.96
C PHE A 597 -62.47 40.71 -37.92
N LEU A 598 -62.45 40.93 -36.56
CA LEU A 598 -62.20 39.95 -35.40
C LEU A 598 -63.24 38.90 -34.80
N GLY A 599 -63.57 38.91 -33.46
CA GLY A 599 -63.78 37.70 -32.57
C GLY A 599 -64.50 37.84 -31.18
N GLN A 600 -64.44 36.85 -30.23
CA GLN A 600 -65.33 36.73 -29.01
C GLN A 600 -64.66 36.53 -27.61
N ASP A 601 -65.35 36.98 -26.54
CA ASP A 601 -64.96 37.04 -25.09
C ASP A 601 -64.48 35.72 -24.42
N THR A 602 -63.61 35.79 -23.40
CA THR A 602 -62.89 34.64 -22.77
C THR A 602 -62.52 34.83 -21.28
N THR A 603 -62.06 33.79 -20.56
CA THR A 603 -61.61 33.81 -19.13
C THR A 603 -60.33 32.99 -18.91
N LEU A 604 -59.44 33.43 -18.00
CA LEU A 604 -58.09 32.92 -17.73
C LEU A 604 -57.72 32.95 -16.22
N CYS A 605 -56.62 32.30 -15.81
CA CYS A 605 -55.93 32.52 -14.52
C CYS A 605 -54.86 33.63 -14.64
N PHE A 606 -54.42 34.18 -13.51
CA PHE A 606 -53.42 35.24 -13.44
C PHE A 606 -52.06 34.76 -13.94
N SER A 607 -51.40 35.57 -14.78
CA SER A 607 -50.18 35.26 -15.53
C SER A 607 -50.32 34.29 -16.71
N ASP A 608 -51.54 33.83 -17.06
CA ASP A 608 -51.78 33.19 -18.38
C ASP A 608 -51.57 34.20 -19.54
N THR A 609 -51.44 33.70 -20.77
CA THR A 609 -51.30 34.55 -21.98
C THR A 609 -52.26 34.15 -23.09
N LEU A 610 -52.85 35.13 -23.78
CA LEU A 610 -53.73 34.94 -24.94
C LEU A 610 -53.24 35.78 -26.13
N LEU A 611 -52.85 35.12 -27.22
CA LEU A 611 -52.48 35.78 -28.48
C LEU A 611 -53.73 36.19 -29.27
N MET A 612 -53.83 37.46 -29.65
CA MET A 612 -54.90 37.99 -30.49
C MET A 612 -54.31 38.54 -31.80
N VAL A 613 -54.94 38.19 -32.93
CA VAL A 613 -54.40 38.45 -34.27
C VAL A 613 -55.46 39.14 -35.12
N ALA A 614 -55.15 40.33 -35.61
CA ALA A 614 -55.88 40.97 -36.69
C ALA A 614 -55.41 40.43 -38.05
N PRO A 615 -56.22 40.53 -39.10
CA PRO A 615 -55.77 40.34 -40.48
C PRO A 615 -54.97 41.56 -40.95
N VAL A 616 -54.47 41.47 -42.18
CA VAL A 616 -53.65 42.49 -42.86
C VAL A 616 -54.36 43.87 -42.82
N ALA A 617 -53.65 45.00 -42.70
CA ALA A 617 -54.21 46.36 -42.68
C ALA A 617 -53.14 47.42 -43.00
N ALA A 618 -53.54 48.61 -43.50
CA ALA A 618 -52.58 49.68 -43.76
C ALA A 618 -52.08 50.37 -42.47
N GLY A 619 -52.93 50.40 -41.43
CA GLY A 619 -52.52 50.78 -40.09
C GLY A 619 -53.42 50.15 -39.02
N TYR A 620 -52.81 49.77 -37.90
CA TYR A 620 -53.50 49.21 -36.73
C TYR A 620 -53.47 50.22 -35.57
N LEU A 621 -54.47 50.18 -34.71
CA LEU A 621 -54.44 50.78 -33.39
C LEU A 621 -55.23 49.90 -32.41
N TRP A 622 -54.55 49.32 -31.44
CA TRP A 622 -55.15 48.56 -30.35
C TRP A 622 -55.46 49.47 -29.15
N SER A 623 -56.36 49.01 -28.28
CA SER A 623 -56.71 49.66 -27.01
C SER A 623 -55.53 49.84 -26.04
N THR A 624 -54.46 49.07 -26.24
CA THR A 624 -53.17 49.17 -25.53
C THR A 624 -52.32 50.34 -26.02
N GLY A 625 -52.62 50.92 -27.19
CA GLY A 625 -51.78 51.88 -27.91
C GLY A 625 -50.92 51.26 -29.00
N GLU A 626 -50.80 49.92 -29.05
CA GLU A 626 -50.00 49.21 -30.04
C GLU A 626 -50.52 49.36 -31.48
N THR A 627 -49.62 49.28 -32.46
CA THR A 627 -49.93 49.43 -33.89
C THR A 627 -49.48 48.25 -34.75
N THR A 628 -49.32 47.08 -34.13
CA THR A 628 -48.97 45.79 -34.77
C THR A 628 -50.20 45.03 -35.29
N GLN A 629 -49.99 44.05 -36.16
CA GLN A 629 -51.07 43.15 -36.62
C GLN A 629 -51.58 42.20 -35.52
N SER A 630 -50.77 41.89 -34.51
CA SER A 630 -51.16 41.04 -33.39
C SER A 630 -50.61 41.58 -32.07
N ILE A 631 -51.28 41.25 -30.97
CA ILE A 631 -50.81 41.52 -29.60
C ILE A 631 -51.02 40.29 -28.72
N THR A 632 -50.12 40.08 -27.76
CA THR A 632 -50.33 39.12 -26.68
C THR A 632 -50.95 39.84 -25.49
N PHE A 633 -52.11 39.37 -25.03
CA PHE A 633 -52.67 39.78 -23.77
C PHE A 633 -52.08 38.93 -22.64
N HIS A 634 -51.49 39.60 -21.66
CA HIS A 634 -51.03 38.99 -20.41
C HIS A 634 -52.13 39.14 -19.36
N ALA A 635 -52.50 38.05 -18.71
CA ALA A 635 -53.64 37.97 -17.81
C ALA A 635 -53.32 38.56 -16.43
N ASP A 636 -53.13 39.89 -16.36
CA ASP A 636 -52.84 40.59 -15.11
C ASP A 636 -54.14 40.99 -14.39
N THR A 637 -55.11 41.52 -15.14
CA THR A 637 -56.44 41.93 -14.63
C THR A 637 -57.53 41.76 -15.69
N THR A 638 -58.79 41.63 -15.25
CA THR A 638 -59.96 41.60 -16.14
C THR A 638 -60.07 42.88 -16.97
N ALA A 639 -60.08 42.75 -18.30
CA ALA A 639 -59.94 43.86 -19.25
C ALA A 639 -60.92 43.77 -20.43
N LYS A 640 -61.07 44.88 -21.15
CA LYS A 640 -61.69 44.93 -22.49
C LYS A 640 -60.66 45.45 -23.48
N ILE A 641 -60.43 44.68 -24.53
CA ILE A 641 -59.48 44.99 -25.59
C ILE A 641 -60.26 45.33 -26.86
N TRP A 642 -59.84 46.37 -27.56
CA TRP A 642 -60.38 46.71 -28.87
C TRP A 642 -59.25 46.91 -29.87
N ALA A 643 -59.57 46.78 -31.14
CA ALA A 643 -58.67 47.09 -32.24
C ALA A 643 -59.38 47.96 -33.26
N LYS A 644 -58.61 48.76 -34.00
CA LYS A 644 -59.05 49.61 -35.08
C LYS A 644 -58.11 49.43 -36.27
N LEU A 645 -58.67 49.15 -37.44
CA LEU A 645 -57.93 49.11 -38.70
C LEU A 645 -58.19 50.42 -39.46
N THR A 646 -57.15 50.93 -40.11
CA THR A 646 -57.20 52.12 -40.97
C THR A 646 -56.73 51.71 -42.36
N ASP A 647 -57.32 52.33 -43.39
CA ASP A 647 -57.00 52.10 -44.81
C ASP A 647 -56.21 53.27 -45.44
N ASP A 648 -55.66 53.03 -46.64
CA ASP A 648 -54.83 54.01 -47.39
C ASP A 648 -55.59 55.29 -47.79
N THR A 649 -56.92 55.31 -47.70
CA THR A 649 -57.75 56.49 -47.97
C THR A 649 -58.13 57.27 -46.71
N GLY A 650 -57.74 56.77 -45.53
CA GLY A 650 -58.09 57.34 -44.23
C GLY A 650 -59.47 56.91 -43.71
N GLY A 651 -60.11 55.93 -44.36
CA GLY A 651 -61.25 55.20 -43.78
C GLY A 651 -60.77 54.26 -42.67
N SER A 652 -61.70 53.81 -41.80
CA SER A 652 -61.32 52.98 -40.66
C SER A 652 -62.49 52.26 -39.99
N GLU A 653 -62.27 51.01 -39.58
CA GLU A 653 -63.24 50.13 -38.89
C GLU A 653 -62.66 49.63 -37.54
N SER A 654 -63.52 49.20 -36.60
CA SER A 654 -63.09 48.82 -35.24
C SER A 654 -63.94 47.71 -34.58
N ASP A 655 -63.31 46.82 -33.81
CA ASP A 655 -63.94 45.67 -33.13
C ASP A 655 -63.43 45.49 -31.67
N THR A 656 -64.11 44.72 -30.81
CA THR A 656 -63.91 44.71 -29.33
C THR A 656 -64.26 43.37 -28.65
N ILE A 657 -63.41 42.94 -27.70
CA ILE A 657 -63.46 41.69 -26.93
C ILE A 657 -63.26 41.93 -25.41
N THR A 658 -63.83 41.08 -24.55
CA THR A 658 -63.65 41.07 -23.07
C THR A 658 -62.86 39.84 -22.60
N ILE A 659 -61.94 40.02 -21.64
CA ILE A 659 -61.17 38.93 -21.02
C ILE A 659 -61.26 39.04 -19.49
N THR A 660 -61.59 37.95 -18.80
CA THR A 660 -61.71 37.87 -17.32
C THR A 660 -60.56 37.08 -16.71
N VAL A 661 -60.04 37.51 -15.55
CA VAL A 661 -58.83 36.93 -14.92
C VAL A 661 -59.09 36.54 -13.45
N ASN A 662 -58.85 35.26 -13.12
CA ASN A 662 -58.90 34.71 -11.76
C ASN A 662 -57.50 34.73 -11.09
N GLN A 663 -57.44 34.92 -9.77
CA GLN A 663 -56.16 35.06 -9.04
C GLN A 663 -55.60 33.71 -8.56
N LEU A 664 -54.27 33.62 -8.35
CA LEU A 664 -53.60 32.42 -7.85
C LEU A 664 -53.71 32.29 -6.31
N PRO A 665 -53.79 31.06 -5.74
CA PRO A 665 -53.76 30.84 -4.30
C PRO A 665 -52.40 31.24 -3.69
N GLN A 666 -52.42 31.70 -2.44
CA GLN A 666 -51.24 32.19 -1.70
C GLN A 666 -50.64 31.07 -0.85
N VAL A 667 -50.05 30.07 -1.52
CA VAL A 667 -49.55 28.86 -0.88
C VAL A 667 -48.27 29.14 -0.08
N ILE A 668 -48.28 28.80 1.21
CA ILE A 668 -47.15 28.99 2.14
C ILE A 668 -46.98 27.70 2.96
N ILE A 669 -45.75 27.20 3.09
CA ILE A 669 -45.37 26.16 4.05
C ILE A 669 -44.67 26.83 5.25
N GLN A 670 -44.86 26.30 6.46
CA GLN A 670 -44.16 26.67 7.68
C GLN A 670 -43.71 25.42 8.45
N PRO A 671 -42.44 25.33 8.88
CA PRO A 671 -41.31 26.16 8.43
C PRO A 671 -41.00 25.97 6.93
N ASP A 672 -40.46 27.01 6.28
CA ASP A 672 -39.97 26.99 4.91
C ASP A 672 -38.49 26.57 4.82
N THR A 673 -37.73 26.69 5.90
CA THR A 673 -36.46 25.98 6.09
C THR A 673 -36.30 25.59 7.56
N ILE A 674 -35.85 24.36 7.82
CA ILE A 674 -35.57 23.86 9.18
C ILE A 674 -34.38 22.91 9.18
N THR A 675 -33.66 22.88 10.29
CA THR A 675 -32.48 22.05 10.53
C THR A 675 -32.76 21.10 11.69
N ILE A 676 -32.41 19.82 11.52
CA ILE A 676 -32.71 18.72 12.45
C ILE A 676 -31.53 17.74 12.55
N ASP A 677 -31.51 16.90 13.58
CA ASP A 677 -30.61 15.75 13.66
C ASP A 677 -31.11 14.56 12.79
N PRO A 678 -30.25 13.60 12.43
CA PRO A 678 -30.66 12.45 11.64
C PRO A 678 -31.74 11.61 12.33
N ARG A 679 -32.88 11.38 11.63
CA ARG A 679 -34.09 10.67 12.10
C ARG A 679 -35.01 11.45 13.04
N ASP A 680 -34.77 12.73 13.33
CA ASP A 680 -35.74 13.55 14.06
C ASP A 680 -37.05 13.73 13.27
N GLU A 681 -38.18 13.69 13.97
CA GLU A 681 -39.49 13.98 13.38
C GLU A 681 -39.76 15.49 13.34
N VAL A 682 -39.99 16.02 12.13
CA VAL A 682 -40.35 17.43 11.92
C VAL A 682 -41.70 17.56 11.21
N MET A 683 -42.51 18.54 11.65
CA MET A 683 -43.84 18.81 11.11
C MET A 683 -43.80 20.03 10.18
N LEU A 684 -44.37 19.87 8.98
CA LEU A 684 -44.52 20.93 7.98
C LEU A 684 -46.01 21.22 7.76
N SER A 685 -46.42 22.48 7.95
CA SER A 685 -47.83 22.92 7.82
C SER A 685 -47.99 23.86 6.61
N ALA A 686 -48.85 23.50 5.67
CA ALA A 686 -49.22 24.29 4.50
C ALA A 686 -50.51 25.09 4.70
N SER A 687 -50.57 26.28 4.09
CA SER A 687 -51.71 27.20 4.20
C SER A 687 -51.98 27.98 2.91
N GLY A 688 -53.13 28.66 2.84
CA GLY A 688 -53.46 29.62 1.77
C GLY A 688 -54.08 29.07 0.48
N ALA A 689 -54.50 27.80 0.48
CA ALA A 689 -55.28 27.18 -0.61
C ALA A 689 -56.56 26.49 -0.10
N ALA A 690 -57.45 26.12 -1.02
CA ALA A 690 -58.69 25.37 -0.74
C ALA A 690 -58.46 23.85 -0.68
N SER A 691 -57.42 23.35 -1.33
CA SER A 691 -56.90 21.98 -1.22
C SER A 691 -55.40 21.93 -1.49
N TYR A 692 -54.74 20.87 -1.00
CA TYR A 692 -53.29 20.65 -1.06
C TYR A 692 -52.98 19.28 -1.68
N LEU A 693 -51.82 19.16 -2.29
CA LEU A 693 -51.19 17.90 -2.68
C LEU A 693 -49.67 18.01 -2.47
N TRP A 694 -49.12 17.20 -1.58
CA TRP A 694 -47.70 17.18 -1.22
C TRP A 694 -46.88 16.23 -2.09
N SER A 695 -45.55 16.37 -2.06
CA SER A 695 -44.59 15.48 -2.72
C SER A 695 -44.59 14.03 -2.19
N ASN A 696 -45.23 13.76 -1.05
CA ASN A 696 -45.45 12.42 -0.49
C ASN A 696 -46.89 11.90 -0.69
N ASP A 697 -47.57 12.37 -1.73
CA ASP A 697 -48.99 12.11 -2.07
C ASP A 697 -50.03 12.50 -1.00
N SER A 698 -49.63 13.13 0.11
CA SER A 698 -50.58 13.60 1.11
C SER A 698 -51.44 14.75 0.59
N THR A 699 -52.69 14.83 1.09
CA THR A 699 -53.66 15.90 0.80
C THR A 699 -54.09 16.68 2.05
N THR A 700 -53.44 16.41 3.18
CA THR A 700 -53.63 17.15 4.44
C THR A 700 -52.99 18.55 4.39
N ALA A 701 -53.41 19.43 5.30
CA ALA A 701 -52.73 20.71 5.50
C ALA A 701 -51.39 20.56 6.24
N GLU A 702 -51.10 19.41 6.85
CA GLU A 702 -49.90 19.18 7.66
C GLU A 702 -49.33 17.78 7.39
N ILE A 703 -48.01 17.63 7.38
CA ILE A 703 -47.29 16.35 7.28
C ILE A 703 -46.17 16.28 8.33
N THR A 704 -45.84 15.08 8.79
CA THR A 704 -44.64 14.79 9.59
C THR A 704 -43.66 14.00 8.73
N VAL A 705 -42.36 14.34 8.81
CA VAL A 705 -41.28 13.73 8.03
C VAL A 705 -40.04 13.54 8.91
N ALA A 706 -39.24 12.52 8.63
CA ALA A 706 -37.98 12.21 9.34
C ALA A 706 -36.90 11.76 8.35
N PRO A 707 -36.34 12.67 7.53
CA PRO A 707 -35.34 12.33 6.52
C PRO A 707 -33.97 11.99 7.14
N LEU A 708 -33.17 11.23 6.38
CA LEU A 708 -31.77 10.91 6.71
C LEU A 708 -30.75 11.88 6.07
N PHE A 709 -31.19 12.66 5.08
CA PHE A 709 -30.37 13.58 4.28
C PHE A 709 -31.18 14.84 3.95
N ASN A 710 -30.50 15.91 3.51
CA ASN A 710 -31.16 17.14 3.08
C ASN A 710 -32.25 16.85 2.04
N THR A 711 -33.50 17.21 2.34
CA THR A 711 -34.67 16.84 1.53
C THR A 711 -35.57 18.06 1.32
N GLU A 712 -35.92 18.34 0.05
CA GLU A 712 -36.91 19.35 -0.31
C GLU A 712 -38.30 18.71 -0.43
N TYR A 713 -39.29 19.31 0.24
CA TYR A 713 -40.69 18.96 0.14
C TYR A 713 -41.45 20.07 -0.58
N PHE A 714 -42.35 19.71 -1.50
CA PHE A 714 -43.22 20.69 -2.17
C PHE A 714 -44.69 20.40 -1.93
N VAL A 715 -45.52 21.44 -2.01
CA VAL A 715 -46.98 21.35 -1.95
C VAL A 715 -47.62 22.16 -3.08
N ILE A 716 -48.59 21.56 -3.77
CA ILE A 716 -49.41 22.21 -4.79
C ILE A 716 -50.75 22.58 -4.16
N GLY A 717 -51.00 23.88 -3.97
CA GLY A 717 -52.27 24.41 -3.53
C GLY A 717 -53.18 24.80 -4.71
N THR A 718 -54.49 24.51 -4.58
CA THR A 718 -55.51 24.88 -5.58
C THR A 718 -56.55 25.83 -4.97
N SER A 719 -57.01 26.86 -5.72
CA SER A 719 -58.09 27.77 -5.30
C SER A 719 -59.49 27.20 -5.59
N SER A 720 -60.54 27.83 -5.06
CA SER A 720 -61.94 27.47 -5.35
C SER A 720 -62.35 27.63 -6.83
N GLU A 721 -61.57 28.40 -7.59
CA GLU A 721 -61.76 28.71 -9.01
C GLU A 721 -60.90 27.82 -9.92
N GLY A 722 -60.06 26.95 -9.33
CA GLY A 722 -59.23 25.96 -10.04
C GLY A 722 -57.80 26.41 -10.37
N CYS A 723 -57.42 27.67 -10.13
CA CYS A 723 -56.05 28.13 -10.32
C CYS A 723 -55.10 27.48 -9.29
N LYS A 724 -53.85 27.18 -9.68
CA LYS A 724 -52.88 26.43 -8.86
C LYS A 724 -51.59 27.19 -8.61
N LYS A 725 -50.92 26.91 -7.50
CA LYS A 725 -49.58 27.41 -7.17
C LYS A 725 -48.81 26.36 -6.36
N MET A 726 -47.49 26.33 -6.52
CA MET A 726 -46.57 25.48 -5.75
C MET A 726 -45.79 26.32 -4.73
N ALA A 727 -45.48 25.73 -3.58
CA ALA A 727 -44.52 26.23 -2.59
C ALA A 727 -43.63 25.06 -2.11
N ASN A 728 -42.41 25.38 -1.68
CA ASN A 728 -41.39 24.41 -1.27
C ASN A 728 -40.94 24.68 0.18
N ALA A 729 -40.39 23.66 0.83
CA ALA A 729 -39.71 23.77 2.12
C ALA A 729 -38.51 22.81 2.17
N LEU A 730 -37.40 23.28 2.75
CA LEU A 730 -36.15 22.52 2.84
C LEU A 730 -35.94 22.00 4.28
N VAL A 731 -35.78 20.69 4.43
CA VAL A 731 -35.31 20.07 5.67
C VAL A 731 -33.83 19.75 5.52
N ILE A 732 -33.00 20.33 6.39
CA ILE A 732 -31.55 20.14 6.46
C ILE A 732 -31.25 19.17 7.61
N VAL A 733 -30.45 18.13 7.34
CA VAL A 733 -30.09 17.11 8.34
C VAL A 733 -28.63 17.30 8.73
N GLN A 734 -28.34 17.58 10.00
CA GLN A 734 -26.98 17.84 10.46
C GLN A 734 -26.13 16.56 10.50
N TYR A 735 -24.83 16.70 10.22
CA TYR A 735 -23.85 15.65 10.49
C TYR A 735 -22.47 16.22 10.82
N LEU A 736 -21.71 15.43 11.58
CA LEU A 736 -20.28 15.58 11.84
C LEU A 736 -19.70 14.18 11.60
N THR A 737 -19.09 13.94 10.43
CA THR A 737 -18.49 12.64 10.12
C THR A 737 -17.07 12.54 10.65
N ASP A 738 -16.34 13.66 10.61
CA ASP A 738 -14.94 13.74 10.99
C ASP A 738 -14.75 14.88 12.00
N PHE A 739 -14.11 14.56 13.13
CA PHE A 739 -13.69 15.54 14.13
C PHE A 739 -12.43 15.02 14.84
N TYR A 740 -11.27 15.34 14.26
CA TYR A 740 -9.96 15.02 14.81
C TYR A 740 -8.94 16.10 14.47
N PHE A 741 -7.72 15.96 14.96
CA PHE A 741 -6.59 16.75 14.47
C PHE A 741 -5.40 15.86 14.15
N THR A 742 -4.68 16.22 13.10
CA THR A 742 -3.36 15.66 12.77
C THR A 742 -2.27 16.54 13.34
N TYR A 743 -1.09 15.96 13.53
CA TYR A 743 0.09 16.69 13.99
C TYR A 743 1.36 16.17 13.32
N ASP A 744 2.33 17.05 13.12
CA ASP A 744 3.66 16.66 12.67
C ASP A 744 4.47 16.05 13.82
N THR A 745 5.08 14.89 13.60
CA THR A 745 6.08 14.32 14.50
C THR A 745 7.39 15.10 14.34
N VAL A 746 7.90 15.69 15.44
CA VAL A 746 9.08 16.57 15.40
C VAL A 746 10.03 16.33 16.59
N CYS A 747 11.28 16.75 16.42
CA CYS A 747 12.30 16.72 17.47
C CYS A 747 12.14 17.91 18.44
N PHE A 748 12.63 17.75 19.67
CA PHE A 748 12.55 18.79 20.68
C PHE A 748 13.24 20.10 20.24
N GLY A 749 12.45 21.17 20.17
CA GLY A 749 12.88 22.51 19.75
C GLY A 749 12.46 22.89 18.32
N ASP A 750 12.02 21.92 17.52
CA ASP A 750 11.35 22.17 16.24
C ASP A 750 9.88 22.57 16.43
N THR A 751 9.23 23.01 15.36
CA THR A 751 7.83 23.48 15.38
C THR A 751 6.87 22.35 15.02
N THR A 752 6.03 21.93 15.96
CA THR A 752 4.89 21.08 15.69
C THR A 752 3.81 21.89 14.98
N HIS A 753 3.31 21.38 13.86
CA HIS A 753 2.10 21.85 13.21
C HIS A 753 0.92 20.99 13.65
N LEU A 754 -0.09 21.59 14.27
CA LEU A 754 -1.36 20.96 14.63
C LEU A 754 -2.43 21.42 13.63
N VAL A 755 -3.14 20.49 12.98
CA VAL A 755 -4.13 20.80 11.93
C VAL A 755 -5.46 20.13 12.25
N SER A 756 -6.54 20.92 12.33
CA SER A 756 -7.88 20.39 12.58
C SER A 756 -8.49 19.81 11.31
N ASN A 757 -8.97 18.57 11.36
CA ASN A 757 -9.70 17.92 10.27
C ASN A 757 -11.15 17.74 10.71
N ILE A 758 -12.06 18.50 10.09
CA ILE A 758 -13.44 18.63 10.51
C ILE A 758 -14.35 18.56 9.28
N THR A 759 -15.16 17.51 9.17
CA THR A 759 -16.16 17.35 8.10
C THR A 759 -17.55 17.46 8.71
N THR A 760 -18.22 18.57 8.44
CA THR A 760 -19.58 18.85 8.89
C THR A 760 -20.31 19.74 7.87
N ASN A 761 -21.64 19.71 7.91
CA ASN A 761 -22.49 20.63 7.16
C ASN A 761 -23.05 21.80 8.01
N ASP A 762 -22.72 21.88 9.31
CA ASP A 762 -22.85 23.12 10.09
C ASP A 762 -21.64 24.04 9.84
N SER A 763 -21.80 25.34 10.03
CA SER A 763 -20.67 26.27 9.92
C SER A 763 -19.81 26.19 11.19
N VAL A 764 -18.52 25.87 11.04
CA VAL A 764 -17.54 26.02 12.13
C VAL A 764 -17.50 27.48 12.57
N LEU A 765 -17.75 27.74 13.85
CA LEU A 765 -17.74 29.09 14.41
C LEU A 765 -16.34 29.44 14.95
N ILE A 766 -15.72 28.51 15.68
CA ILE A 766 -14.33 28.60 16.12
C ILE A 766 -13.79 27.22 16.52
N THR A 767 -12.54 26.97 16.15
CA THR A 767 -11.65 25.93 16.67
C THR A 767 -10.73 26.58 17.73
N GLU A 768 -10.66 26.00 18.93
CA GLU A 768 -9.85 26.49 20.06
C GLU A 768 -8.97 25.36 20.62
N TRP A 769 -7.78 25.69 21.11
CA TRP A 769 -6.76 24.72 21.52
C TRP A 769 -6.34 24.88 22.98
N ASP A 770 -6.12 23.75 23.63
CA ASP A 770 -5.57 23.52 24.96
C ASP A 770 -4.25 22.75 24.75
N ILE A 771 -3.12 23.29 25.21
CA ILE A 771 -1.77 22.81 24.85
C ILE A 771 -0.97 22.33 26.06
N ASP A 772 -1.28 22.81 27.27
CA ASP A 772 -0.68 22.31 28.52
C ASP A 772 -1.54 21.28 29.28
N GLY A 773 -2.77 21.04 28.82
CA GLY A 773 -3.67 20.01 29.31
C GLY A 773 -4.45 20.40 30.58
N ASP A 774 -4.52 21.69 30.93
CA ASP A 774 -5.25 22.15 32.13
C ASP A 774 -6.79 22.17 31.97
N GLY A 775 -7.30 21.96 30.75
CA GLY A 775 -8.72 21.97 30.39
C GLY A 775 -9.23 23.34 29.87
N LEU A 776 -8.36 24.34 29.78
CA LEU A 776 -8.68 25.68 29.31
C LEU A 776 -8.14 25.92 27.89
N PHE A 777 -9.02 25.75 26.91
CA PHE A 777 -8.74 26.04 25.50
C PHE A 777 -8.56 27.56 25.27
N ASN A 778 -7.37 28.06 25.57
CA ASN A 778 -6.95 29.46 25.42
C ASN A 778 -5.57 29.66 24.77
N ASP A 779 -4.88 28.59 24.39
CA ASP A 779 -3.47 28.66 23.93
C ASP A 779 -3.35 28.92 22.43
N GLY A 780 -4.40 28.58 21.68
CA GLY A 780 -4.53 28.93 20.27
C GLY A 780 -5.98 28.86 19.78
N ALA A 781 -6.20 29.35 18.57
CA ALA A 781 -7.48 29.25 17.88
C ALA A 781 -7.29 29.29 16.35
N GLY A 782 -8.21 28.67 15.62
CA GLY A 782 -8.14 28.49 14.17
C GLY A 782 -7.63 27.10 13.77
N ASP A 783 -7.80 26.79 12.49
CA ASP A 783 -7.74 25.43 11.94
C ASP A 783 -6.31 24.87 11.80
N THR A 784 -5.31 25.70 12.11
CA THR A 784 -3.90 25.30 12.20
C THR A 784 -3.22 26.10 13.31
N LEU A 785 -2.52 25.40 14.21
CA LEU A 785 -1.74 25.98 15.29
C LEU A 785 -0.29 25.49 15.22
N ASN A 786 0.64 26.43 15.22
CA ASN A 786 2.08 26.15 15.17
C ASN A 786 2.68 26.40 16.55
N ILE A 787 3.26 25.37 17.17
CA ILE A 787 3.73 25.39 18.56
C ILE A 787 5.15 24.80 18.68
N VAL A 788 5.95 25.28 19.63
CA VAL A 788 7.21 24.64 20.05
C VAL A 788 7.04 24.27 21.52
N PHE A 789 7.04 22.97 21.81
CA PHE A 789 6.81 22.45 23.16
C PHE A 789 8.02 22.65 24.09
N ALA A 790 7.76 22.68 25.40
CA ALA A 790 8.76 23.02 26.42
C ALA A 790 9.72 21.88 26.81
N GLY A 791 9.56 20.68 26.25
CA GLY A 791 10.41 19.52 26.48
C GLY A 791 10.09 18.36 25.53
N ALA A 792 10.99 17.38 25.45
CA ALA A 792 10.68 16.08 24.84
C ALA A 792 9.80 15.27 25.81
N ASP A 793 8.54 15.07 25.45
CA ASP A 793 7.52 14.36 26.26
C ASP A 793 6.27 14.04 25.40
N GLU A 794 5.31 13.32 25.96
CA GLU A 794 3.95 13.21 25.40
C GLU A 794 3.06 14.35 25.91
N HIS A 795 2.86 15.40 25.09
CA HIS A 795 2.04 16.54 25.49
C HIS A 795 0.56 16.25 25.24
N LEU A 796 -0.29 16.43 26.24
CA LEU A 796 -1.74 16.21 26.12
C LEU A 796 -2.41 17.45 25.50
N VAL A 797 -2.73 17.38 24.22
CA VAL A 797 -3.32 18.49 23.47
C VAL A 797 -4.82 18.28 23.30
N GLY A 798 -5.60 19.28 23.70
CA GLY A 798 -7.04 19.37 23.46
C GLY A 798 -7.38 20.25 22.26
N MET A 799 -8.32 19.79 21.44
CA MET A 799 -9.01 20.61 20.44
C MET A 799 -10.51 20.71 20.77
N ARG A 800 -11.05 21.93 20.79
CA ARG A 800 -12.48 22.22 20.96
C ARG A 800 -13.05 22.88 19.71
N LEU A 801 -14.03 22.22 19.09
CA LEU A 801 -14.90 22.80 18.07
C LEU A 801 -16.13 23.43 18.73
N LYS A 802 -16.47 24.64 18.29
CA LYS A 802 -17.81 25.23 18.45
C LYS A 802 -18.40 25.49 17.06
N THR A 803 -19.64 25.08 16.83
CA THR A 803 -20.35 25.34 15.57
C THR A 803 -21.27 26.56 15.68
N PHE A 804 -21.84 27.01 14.54
CA PHE A 804 -22.75 28.14 14.48
C PHE A 804 -24.12 27.86 15.11
N SER A 805 -24.61 26.61 15.07
CA SER A 805 -25.79 26.21 15.85
C SER A 805 -25.55 26.20 17.36
N GLY A 806 -24.29 26.19 17.80
CA GLY A 806 -23.89 26.21 19.21
C GLY A 806 -23.53 24.83 19.79
N ALA A 807 -23.42 23.80 18.95
CA ALA A 807 -22.84 22.52 19.38
C ALA A 807 -21.37 22.69 19.79
N ILE A 808 -20.91 21.89 20.75
CA ILE A 808 -19.54 21.92 21.28
C ILE A 808 -19.01 20.49 21.30
N HIS A 809 -17.90 20.26 20.60
CA HIS A 809 -17.19 18.98 20.55
C HIS A 809 -15.77 19.17 21.07
N ILE A 810 -15.25 18.20 21.81
CA ILE A 810 -13.91 18.23 22.41
C ILE A 810 -13.25 16.87 22.17
N ILE A 811 -12.00 16.89 21.71
CA ILE A 811 -11.12 15.73 21.59
C ILE A 811 -9.77 16.07 22.22
N TYR A 812 -9.10 15.08 22.82
CA TYR A 812 -7.73 15.20 23.30
C TYR A 812 -6.90 14.09 22.67
N ASN A 813 -5.74 14.43 22.10
CA ASN A 813 -4.73 13.48 21.66
C ASN A 813 -3.42 13.75 22.41
N LYS A 814 -2.62 12.71 22.62
CA LYS A 814 -1.20 12.88 22.94
C LYS A 814 -0.44 13.31 21.68
N VAL A 815 0.45 14.27 21.83
CA VAL A 815 1.37 14.75 20.78
C VAL A 815 2.80 14.47 21.25
N PRO A 816 3.48 13.44 20.71
CA PRO A 816 4.84 13.10 21.09
C PRO A 816 5.83 14.12 20.50
N VAL A 817 6.69 14.66 21.36
CA VAL A 817 7.82 15.49 20.96
C VAL A 817 9.09 14.71 21.27
N ALA A 818 9.81 14.33 20.22
CA ALA A 818 10.88 13.37 20.30
C ALA A 818 12.15 13.96 20.94
N ASP A 819 12.84 13.16 21.76
CA ASP A 819 14.19 13.53 22.19
C ASP A 819 15.20 13.21 21.09
N TYR A 820 16.34 13.90 21.11
CA TYR A 820 17.46 13.51 20.25
C TYR A 820 18.09 12.22 20.81
N PRO A 821 18.51 11.28 19.94
CA PRO A 821 19.42 10.22 20.35
C PRO A 821 20.68 10.78 21.01
N ASN A 822 21.29 9.97 21.85
CA ASN A 822 22.66 10.10 22.33
C ASN A 822 23.44 8.94 21.69
N ALA A 823 24.11 9.21 20.58
CA ALA A 823 24.79 8.21 19.77
C ALA A 823 26.03 7.69 20.52
N SER A 824 26.14 6.37 20.69
CA SER A 824 27.26 5.74 21.38
C SER A 824 27.50 4.34 20.86
N PHE A 825 28.76 3.89 20.90
CA PHE A 825 29.15 2.56 20.44
C PHE A 825 30.44 2.09 21.08
N LEU A 826 30.78 0.82 20.91
CA LEU A 826 32.04 0.20 21.33
C LEU A 826 32.65 -0.64 20.20
N PHE A 827 33.98 -0.73 20.25
CA PHE A 827 34.80 -1.63 19.43
C PHE A 827 36.12 -1.91 20.16
N THR A 828 36.89 -2.89 19.69
CA THR A 828 38.27 -3.13 20.14
C THR A 828 39.24 -2.87 18.98
N ASN A 829 40.39 -2.26 19.29
CA ASN A 829 41.46 -2.10 18.28
C ASN A 829 42.03 -3.48 17.95
N THR A 830 42.07 -3.82 16.66
CA THR A 830 42.49 -5.15 16.19
C THR A 830 43.72 -5.10 15.27
N CYS A 831 44.14 -6.28 14.80
CA CYS A 831 45.31 -6.50 14.00
C CYS A 831 44.96 -6.69 12.51
N GLU A 832 45.93 -6.41 11.65
CA GLU A 832 45.88 -6.63 10.21
C GLU A 832 45.40 -8.05 9.86
N GLY A 833 44.31 -8.15 9.09
CA GLY A 833 43.72 -9.45 8.75
C GLY A 833 42.81 -10.06 9.83
N GLU A 834 42.21 -9.25 10.70
CA GLU A 834 41.17 -9.66 11.66
C GLU A 834 39.92 -8.77 11.55
N THR A 835 38.75 -9.35 11.81
CA THR A 835 37.45 -8.66 11.76
C THR A 835 37.17 -7.92 13.06
N VAL A 836 36.81 -6.64 12.97
CA VAL A 836 36.31 -5.83 14.08
C VAL A 836 34.82 -6.12 14.29
N GLN A 837 34.41 -6.25 15.55
CA GLN A 837 33.01 -6.27 15.97
C GLN A 837 32.67 -4.90 16.54
N PHE A 838 31.59 -4.29 16.06
CA PHE A 838 31.03 -3.06 16.59
C PHE A 838 29.76 -3.36 17.37
N SER A 839 29.62 -2.73 18.54
CA SER A 839 28.41 -2.80 19.37
C SER A 839 27.81 -1.40 19.47
N ASP A 840 26.52 -1.27 19.19
CA ASP A 840 25.75 -0.09 19.54
C ASP A 840 25.59 0.01 21.07
N GLU A 841 25.57 1.24 21.56
CA GLU A 841 25.31 1.62 22.97
C GLU A 841 24.45 2.91 23.01
N SER A 842 23.78 3.24 21.90
CA SER A 842 23.02 4.49 21.75
C SER A 842 21.70 4.45 22.52
N THR A 843 21.25 5.62 22.98
CA THR A 843 20.05 5.75 23.82
C THR A 843 19.18 6.94 23.38
N VAL A 844 17.87 6.87 23.54
CA VAL A 844 16.95 8.01 23.38
C VAL A 844 15.94 8.03 24.53
N THR A 845 15.55 9.21 25.02
CA THR A 845 14.66 9.31 26.20
C THR A 845 13.17 9.17 25.85
N VAL A 846 12.77 9.67 24.68
CA VAL A 846 11.39 9.63 24.17
C VAL A 846 11.41 9.11 22.73
N GLY A 847 10.81 7.94 22.52
CA GLY A 847 10.88 7.16 21.28
C GLY A 847 11.79 5.93 21.42
N SER A 848 12.15 5.34 20.29
CA SER A 848 13.04 4.17 20.18
C SER A 848 14.03 4.37 19.04
N LEU A 849 15.15 3.64 19.03
CA LEU A 849 16.09 3.65 17.91
C LEU A 849 15.72 2.55 16.91
N ASN A 850 15.62 2.90 15.63
CA ASN A 850 15.19 1.97 14.57
C ASN A 850 16.14 1.90 13.37
N ASN A 851 17.14 2.79 13.29
CA ASN A 851 18.08 2.82 12.18
C ASN A 851 19.45 3.35 12.66
N TRP A 852 20.51 2.76 12.11
CA TRP A 852 21.91 3.04 12.42
C TRP A 852 22.65 3.18 11.10
N VAL A 853 23.49 4.20 10.94
CA VAL A 853 24.32 4.35 9.75
C VAL A 853 25.78 4.45 10.15
N TRP A 854 26.54 3.42 9.81
CA TRP A 854 27.97 3.30 10.07
C TRP A 854 28.79 3.78 8.88
N ASP A 855 29.84 4.57 9.13
CA ASP A 855 30.95 4.80 8.21
C ASP A 855 32.21 4.22 8.86
N PHE A 856 32.90 3.31 8.16
CA PHE A 856 34.10 2.63 8.65
C PHE A 856 35.39 3.44 8.41
N GLY A 857 35.27 4.68 7.91
CA GLY A 857 36.39 5.62 7.75
C GLY A 857 37.30 5.33 6.56
N ASP A 858 37.03 4.27 5.79
CA ASP A 858 37.74 3.89 4.57
C ASP A 858 36.91 4.08 3.28
N GLY A 859 35.63 4.44 3.42
CA GLY A 859 34.66 4.59 2.34
C GLY A 859 33.58 3.50 2.27
N ASN A 860 33.61 2.51 3.16
CA ASN A 860 32.58 1.49 3.32
C ASN A 860 31.64 1.80 4.50
N SER A 861 30.43 1.25 4.45
CA SER A 861 29.33 1.53 5.40
C SER A 861 28.50 0.30 5.73
N SER A 862 27.73 0.34 6.82
CA SER A 862 26.69 -0.66 7.15
C SER A 862 25.48 0.01 7.80
N ASN A 863 24.31 -0.64 7.69
CA ASN A 863 23.07 -0.24 8.35
C ASN A 863 22.61 -1.23 9.45
N GLU A 864 23.42 -2.25 9.76
CA GLU A 864 23.17 -3.17 10.87
C GLU A 864 23.41 -2.46 12.21
N GLN A 865 22.66 -2.79 13.26
CA GLN A 865 22.90 -2.21 14.60
C GLN A 865 24.29 -2.57 15.15
N ASN A 866 24.72 -3.83 14.97
CA ASN A 866 25.96 -4.37 15.55
C ASN A 866 26.83 -5.05 14.49
N PRO A 867 27.46 -4.28 13.56
CA PRO A 867 28.10 -4.85 12.37
C PRO A 867 29.46 -5.48 12.65
N ALA A 868 29.82 -6.45 11.81
CA ALA A 868 31.15 -7.04 11.73
C ALA A 868 31.87 -6.56 10.46
N TYR A 869 33.05 -5.94 10.59
CA TYR A 869 33.77 -5.38 9.43
C TYR A 869 35.27 -5.70 9.42
N TYR A 870 35.85 -5.90 8.23
CA TYR A 870 37.21 -6.37 8.02
C TYR A 870 38.04 -5.32 7.26
N TYR A 871 39.22 -4.98 7.79
CA TYR A 871 40.10 -3.98 7.19
C TYR A 871 41.25 -4.64 6.41
N GLU A 872 41.32 -4.36 5.11
CA GLU A 872 42.39 -4.87 4.22
C GLU A 872 43.77 -4.25 4.48
N THR A 873 43.83 -3.10 5.16
CA THR A 873 45.06 -2.30 5.31
C THR A 873 45.30 -1.86 6.75
N ILE A 874 46.56 -1.60 7.08
CA ILE A 874 46.95 -0.97 8.34
C ILE A 874 46.72 0.54 8.26
N GLY A 875 46.19 1.11 9.33
CA GLY A 875 45.74 2.50 9.29
C GLY A 875 45.10 2.97 10.58
N SER A 876 44.66 4.23 10.55
CA SER A 876 43.83 4.85 11.57
C SER A 876 42.57 5.35 10.88
N TYR A 877 41.41 4.99 11.44
CA TYR A 877 40.11 5.13 10.81
C TYR A 877 39.18 5.88 11.76
N ASP A 878 38.56 6.96 11.29
CA ASP A 878 37.57 7.71 12.05
C ASP A 878 36.19 7.10 11.80
N ILE A 879 35.79 6.20 12.70
CA ILE A 879 34.52 5.46 12.61
C ILE A 879 33.38 6.39 13.02
N SER A 880 32.35 6.51 12.19
CA SER A 880 31.13 7.26 12.51
C SER A 880 29.96 6.32 12.73
N LEU A 881 29.14 6.60 13.74
CA LEU A 881 27.79 6.07 13.88
C LEU A 881 26.81 7.24 13.92
N VAL A 882 25.86 7.25 12.97
CA VAL A 882 24.62 8.04 13.08
C VAL A 882 23.55 7.15 13.69
N ALA A 883 23.02 7.52 14.86
CA ALA A 883 21.88 6.85 15.47
C ALA A 883 20.60 7.65 15.15
N VAL A 884 19.54 6.95 14.74
CA VAL A 884 18.27 7.56 14.28
C VAL A 884 17.11 6.99 15.10
N SER A 885 16.26 7.87 15.62
CA SER A 885 15.02 7.46 16.29
C SER A 885 13.89 7.13 15.31
N ASN A 886 12.90 6.38 15.78
CA ASN A 886 11.63 6.13 15.09
C ASN A 886 10.89 7.41 14.69
N TYR A 887 11.22 8.55 15.30
CA TYR A 887 10.70 9.88 15.01
C TYR A 887 11.61 10.71 14.09
N GLY A 888 12.66 10.11 13.50
CA GLY A 888 13.57 10.75 12.55
C GLY A 888 14.65 11.65 13.16
N CYS A 889 14.71 11.78 14.48
CA CYS A 889 15.73 12.57 15.16
C CYS A 889 17.07 11.85 15.13
N ILE A 890 18.16 12.58 14.89
CA ILE A 890 19.49 12.02 14.68
C ILE A 890 20.52 12.59 15.66
N ASP A 891 21.47 11.76 16.06
CA ASP A 891 22.75 12.18 16.63
C ASP A 891 23.89 11.41 15.96
N THR A 892 25.13 11.89 16.09
CA THR A 892 26.29 11.32 15.41
C THR A 892 27.53 11.37 16.28
N LEU A 893 28.08 10.18 16.58
CA LEU A 893 29.36 10.06 17.28
C LEU A 893 30.44 9.55 16.33
N ILE A 894 31.63 10.17 16.41
CA ILE A 894 32.83 9.73 15.69
C ILE A 894 33.90 9.30 16.69
N ARG A 895 34.54 8.15 16.46
CA ARG A 895 35.64 7.61 17.29
C ARG A 895 36.75 7.03 16.42
N ASN A 896 37.99 7.37 16.76
CA ASN A 896 39.18 6.89 16.05
C ASN A 896 39.57 5.46 16.48
N MET A 897 39.73 4.57 15.51
CA MET A 897 40.31 3.23 15.65
C MET A 897 41.69 3.15 14.98
N THR A 898 42.52 2.18 15.38
CA THR A 898 43.81 1.87 14.72
C THR A 898 43.94 0.37 14.44
N ILE A 899 44.10 0.02 13.17
CA ILE A 899 44.43 -1.34 12.71
C ILE A 899 45.95 -1.49 12.65
N ARG A 900 46.49 -2.48 13.37
CA ARG A 900 47.94 -2.63 13.61
C ARG A 900 48.53 -3.74 12.75
N SER A 901 49.71 -3.49 12.17
CA SER A 901 50.48 -4.50 11.42
C SER A 901 50.81 -5.71 12.28
N LYS A 902 50.69 -6.91 11.71
CA LYS A 902 51.21 -8.12 12.38
C LYS A 902 52.75 -8.09 12.43
N PRO A 903 53.40 -8.61 13.49
CA PRO A 903 54.86 -8.58 13.60
C PRO A 903 55.57 -9.40 12.53
N ASP A 904 56.70 -8.90 12.05
CA ASP A 904 57.64 -9.67 11.22
C ASP A 904 58.22 -10.86 12.00
N ILE A 905 58.44 -11.99 11.32
CA ILE A 905 59.27 -13.10 11.82
C ILE A 905 60.47 -13.28 10.89
N ASN A 906 61.59 -12.65 11.22
CA ASN A 906 62.88 -12.94 10.61
C ASN A 906 63.59 -14.02 11.44
N LEU A 907 63.36 -15.28 11.07
CA LEU A 907 63.86 -16.48 11.74
C LEU A 907 65.20 -16.90 11.14
N GLN A 908 66.19 -17.19 11.98
CA GLN A 908 67.50 -17.70 11.55
C GLN A 908 68.08 -18.73 12.53
N LEU A 909 69.10 -19.47 12.09
CA LEU A 909 70.06 -20.13 12.97
C LEU A 909 71.04 -19.11 13.56
N ILE A 910 71.66 -19.43 14.70
CA ILE A 910 72.70 -18.61 15.34
C ILE A 910 73.93 -18.34 14.43
N ASP A 911 74.15 -19.14 13.39
CA ASP A 911 75.20 -18.89 12.38
C ASP A 911 74.82 -17.83 11.32
N GLY A 912 73.59 -17.31 11.36
CA GLY A 912 73.06 -16.33 10.41
C GLY A 912 72.35 -16.94 9.19
N THR A 913 72.15 -18.26 9.13
CA THR A 913 71.37 -18.91 8.07
C THR A 913 69.89 -18.62 8.26
N PRO A 914 69.21 -17.91 7.32
CA PRO A 914 67.78 -17.63 7.43
C PRO A 914 66.94 -18.89 7.21
N VAL A 915 65.73 -18.90 7.79
CA VAL A 915 64.78 -20.01 7.70
C VAL A 915 63.39 -19.44 7.35
N ALA A 916 62.91 -19.77 6.15
CA ALA A 916 61.63 -19.33 5.62
C ALA A 916 60.44 -20.11 6.21
N GLN A 917 59.24 -19.82 5.72
CA GLN A 917 58.04 -20.62 6.02
C GLN A 917 58.18 -22.00 5.36
N GLU A 918 57.88 -23.06 6.11
CA GLU A 918 57.92 -24.48 5.68
C GLU A 918 59.29 -25.02 5.26
N ASP A 919 60.36 -24.25 5.50
CA ASP A 919 61.74 -24.68 5.22
C ASP A 919 62.12 -25.97 5.95
N THR A 920 62.94 -26.78 5.30
CA THR A 920 63.51 -28.01 5.88
C THR A 920 65.00 -27.82 6.15
N VAL A 921 65.34 -27.60 7.41
CA VAL A 921 66.71 -27.44 7.89
C VAL A 921 67.33 -28.81 8.20
N ILE A 922 68.62 -28.98 7.89
CA ILE A 922 69.33 -30.25 8.04
C ILE A 922 70.38 -30.14 9.15
N MET A 923 70.32 -31.09 10.09
CA MET A 923 71.22 -31.24 11.23
C MET A 923 72.08 -32.51 11.05
N ALA A 924 73.29 -32.55 11.62
CA ALA A 924 74.04 -33.81 11.68
C ALA A 924 73.51 -34.72 12.81
N VAL A 925 73.66 -36.03 12.65
CA VAL A 925 73.19 -37.03 13.64
C VAL A 925 73.98 -36.86 14.95
N GLY A 926 73.30 -36.38 15.99
CA GLY A 926 73.88 -36.11 17.32
C GLY A 926 74.33 -34.67 17.58
N ASP A 927 74.19 -33.77 16.60
CA ASP A 927 74.37 -32.32 16.79
C ASP A 927 73.08 -31.64 17.30
N SER A 928 73.13 -30.33 17.50
CA SER A 928 72.00 -29.49 17.90
C SER A 928 71.96 -28.20 17.09
N LEU A 929 70.80 -27.81 16.58
CA LEU A 929 70.57 -26.50 15.96
C LEU A 929 69.93 -25.55 16.97
N THR A 930 70.36 -24.28 16.99
CA THR A 930 69.71 -23.24 17.79
C THR A 930 69.21 -22.13 16.90
N PHE A 931 67.92 -21.83 17.04
CA PHE A 931 67.18 -20.83 16.29
C PHE A 931 66.99 -19.57 17.12
N GLU A 932 66.92 -18.43 16.44
CA GLU A 932 66.60 -17.12 17.00
C GLU A 932 65.75 -16.30 16.02
N VAL A 933 64.94 -15.38 16.54
CA VAL A 933 64.22 -14.40 15.74
C VAL A 933 64.88 -13.03 15.93
N ILE A 934 65.20 -12.36 14.83
CA ILE A 934 65.93 -11.07 14.81
C ILE A 934 65.10 -9.88 14.32
N SER A 935 63.79 -10.07 14.12
CA SER A 935 62.81 -8.99 14.01
C SER A 935 62.38 -8.50 15.40
N ASN A 936 61.74 -7.33 15.47
CA ASN A 936 61.25 -6.76 16.74
C ASN A 936 60.01 -7.50 17.25
N TYR A 937 59.98 -7.83 18.54
CA TYR A 937 58.83 -8.39 19.25
C TYR A 937 58.88 -7.98 20.74
N ASP A 938 57.71 -7.98 21.40
CA ASP A 938 57.56 -7.82 22.85
C ASP A 938 57.71 -9.17 23.58
N SER A 939 57.25 -10.27 22.96
CA SER A 939 57.44 -11.65 23.45
C SER A 939 57.43 -12.68 22.32
N ILE A 940 57.88 -13.91 22.63
CA ILE A 940 58.13 -14.99 21.67
C ILE A 940 57.90 -16.37 22.30
N GLU A 941 57.20 -17.25 21.58
CA GLU A 941 56.91 -18.61 22.00
C GLU A 941 57.32 -19.65 20.95
N TRP A 942 57.90 -20.77 21.41
CA TRP A 942 58.21 -21.95 20.62
C TRP A 942 57.42 -23.14 21.17
N GLY A 943 56.19 -23.34 20.68
CA GLY A 943 55.33 -24.47 21.08
C GLY A 943 55.19 -24.68 22.59
N GLY A 944 54.84 -23.63 23.34
CA GLY A 944 54.75 -23.63 24.81
C GLY A 944 56.00 -23.15 25.56
N TYR A 945 57.13 -22.92 24.89
CA TYR A 945 58.37 -22.42 25.52
C TYR A 945 58.62 -20.94 25.20
N GLN A 946 58.55 -20.08 26.22
CA GLN A 946 58.82 -18.64 26.12
C GLN A 946 60.33 -18.37 26.27
N THR A 947 61.03 -18.15 25.15
CA THR A 947 62.50 -17.96 25.11
C THR A 947 62.96 -17.26 23.82
N GLU A 948 63.91 -16.33 23.93
CA GLU A 948 64.52 -15.61 22.78
C GLU A 948 65.21 -16.56 21.78
N ARG A 949 65.70 -17.70 22.28
CA ARG A 949 66.47 -18.71 21.54
C ARG A 949 65.96 -20.11 21.84
N TYR A 950 65.83 -20.95 20.82
CA TYR A 950 65.30 -22.31 20.95
C TYR A 950 66.24 -23.34 20.31
N THR A 951 66.68 -24.32 21.11
CA THR A 951 67.61 -25.36 20.66
C THR A 951 66.87 -26.65 20.36
N VAL A 952 66.93 -27.08 19.10
CA VAL A 952 66.41 -28.34 18.60
C VAL A 952 67.52 -29.41 18.62
N ILE A 953 67.21 -30.55 19.23
CA ILE A 953 68.11 -31.73 19.34
C ILE A 953 67.50 -33.00 18.72
N ASN A 954 66.32 -32.90 18.11
CA ASN A 954 65.58 -33.99 17.46
C ASN A 954 64.96 -33.49 16.17
N LYS A 955 64.91 -34.32 15.12
CA LYS A 955 64.10 -34.04 13.93
C LYS A 955 62.61 -33.92 14.27
N GLY A 956 61.89 -33.03 13.58
CA GLY A 956 60.49 -32.73 13.87
C GLY A 956 59.99 -31.50 13.11
N TYR A 957 58.72 -31.16 13.34
CA TYR A 957 58.06 -29.95 12.83
C TYR A 957 57.87 -28.98 13.99
N PHE A 958 58.14 -27.69 13.74
CA PHE A 958 58.24 -26.66 14.76
C PHE A 958 57.47 -25.40 14.34
N ASN A 959 56.95 -24.66 15.33
CA ASN A 959 56.26 -23.39 15.17
C ASN A 959 56.88 -22.37 16.13
N VAL A 960 57.11 -21.16 15.65
CA VAL A 960 57.46 -19.98 16.46
C VAL A 960 56.37 -18.92 16.30
N VAL A 961 55.87 -18.42 17.42
CA VAL A 961 54.89 -17.33 17.49
C VAL A 961 55.57 -16.11 18.11
N VAL A 962 55.39 -14.93 17.54
CA VAL A 962 55.89 -13.67 18.12
C VAL A 962 54.75 -12.69 18.32
N TYR A 963 54.87 -11.84 19.34
CA TYR A 963 53.88 -10.85 19.72
C TYR A 963 54.50 -9.44 19.70
N LEU A 964 53.77 -8.44 19.22
CA LEU A 964 54.20 -7.03 19.19
C LEU A 964 52.97 -6.11 19.24
N ASN A 965 52.95 -5.14 20.18
CA ASN A 965 51.88 -4.17 20.37
C ASN A 965 50.47 -4.80 20.49
N GLY A 966 50.38 -6.02 21.03
CA GLY A 966 49.14 -6.80 21.17
C GLY A 966 48.81 -7.70 19.97
N CYS A 967 49.45 -7.52 18.82
CA CYS A 967 49.29 -8.38 17.64
C CYS A 967 50.26 -9.55 17.65
N TYR A 968 49.94 -10.61 16.92
CA TYR A 968 50.80 -11.79 16.80
C TYR A 968 50.96 -12.27 15.36
N ASN A 969 52.01 -13.05 15.13
CA ASN A 969 52.28 -13.75 13.88
C ASN A 969 52.95 -15.11 14.18
N SER A 970 52.94 -16.05 13.23
CA SER A 970 53.52 -17.39 13.41
C SER A 970 54.28 -17.89 12.18
N ARG A 971 55.38 -18.62 12.37
CA ARG A 971 56.18 -19.25 11.30
C ARG A 971 56.46 -20.72 11.63
N PHE A 972 56.32 -21.57 10.63
CA PHE A 972 56.51 -23.02 10.75
C PHE A 972 57.74 -23.49 9.96
N PHE A 973 58.44 -24.51 10.46
CA PHE A 973 59.62 -25.11 9.79
C PHE A 973 59.85 -26.56 10.24
N THR A 974 60.68 -27.30 9.49
CA THR A 974 61.03 -28.70 9.74
C THR A 974 62.53 -28.85 9.99
N VAL A 975 62.93 -29.74 10.91
CA VAL A 975 64.33 -30.14 11.12
C VAL A 975 64.50 -31.63 10.80
N THR A 976 65.57 -31.99 10.09
CA THR A 976 65.90 -33.36 9.64
C THR A 976 67.36 -33.72 9.94
N GLU A 977 67.76 -34.99 9.76
CA GLU A 977 69.11 -35.48 10.07
C GLU A 977 69.86 -36.01 8.82
N THR A 978 71.16 -35.74 8.70
CA THR A 978 71.99 -36.21 7.58
C THR A 978 72.20 -37.73 7.58
N GLY A 979 71.97 -38.38 6.44
CA GLY A 979 72.45 -39.73 6.12
C GLY A 979 73.00 -39.79 4.69
N THR A 980 73.99 -40.66 4.43
CA THR A 980 74.55 -40.84 3.08
C THR A 980 73.49 -41.40 2.11
N PRO A 981 73.38 -40.89 0.88
CA PRO A 981 72.38 -41.35 -0.08
C PRO A 981 72.64 -42.82 -0.46
N THR A 982 71.63 -43.68 -0.25
CA THR A 982 71.75 -45.12 -0.46
C THR A 982 71.50 -45.58 -1.91
N ASN A 983 71.32 -44.64 -2.83
CA ASN A 983 70.95 -44.94 -4.21
C ASN A 983 71.59 -43.91 -5.19
N PRO A 984 72.38 -44.34 -6.20
CA PRO A 984 73.13 -43.44 -7.10
C PRO A 984 72.26 -42.62 -8.08
N THR A 985 70.93 -42.69 -7.97
CA THR A 985 70.00 -41.82 -8.72
C THR A 985 69.50 -40.61 -7.94
N ASP A 986 69.68 -40.56 -6.61
CA ASP A 986 69.01 -39.57 -5.74
C ASP A 986 69.50 -38.11 -5.97
N GLY A 987 70.59 -37.93 -6.72
CA GLY A 987 71.09 -36.62 -7.17
C GLY A 987 70.67 -36.19 -8.59
N ILE A 988 69.94 -37.03 -9.35
CA ILE A 988 69.59 -36.76 -10.76
C ILE A 988 68.13 -36.31 -10.85
N MET A 989 67.88 -35.07 -11.28
CA MET A 989 66.51 -34.60 -11.50
C MET A 989 65.91 -35.25 -12.75
N ASN A 990 64.65 -35.69 -12.69
CA ASN A 990 63.98 -36.41 -13.79
C ASN A 990 62.89 -35.57 -14.48
N LEU A 991 62.91 -34.25 -14.26
CA LEU A 991 61.98 -33.27 -14.82
C LEU A 991 62.75 -32.02 -15.28
N LEU A 992 62.23 -31.36 -16.32
CA LEU A 992 62.71 -30.10 -16.87
C LEU A 992 61.49 -29.23 -17.24
N THR A 993 61.52 -27.94 -16.88
CA THR A 993 60.47 -26.95 -17.19
C THR A 993 61.10 -25.68 -17.76
N PRO A 994 61.58 -25.69 -19.03
CA PRO A 994 62.30 -24.55 -19.60
C PRO A 994 61.33 -23.45 -20.06
N ASN A 995 60.96 -22.59 -19.10
CA ASN A 995 60.01 -21.48 -19.24
C ASN A 995 60.66 -20.09 -19.03
N GLY A 996 61.87 -20.02 -18.46
CA GLY A 996 62.61 -18.80 -18.17
C GLY A 996 62.41 -18.19 -16.78
N ASP A 997 61.78 -18.88 -15.83
CA ASP A 997 61.60 -18.40 -14.45
C ASP A 997 62.83 -18.60 -13.53
N GLY A 998 63.84 -19.36 -13.99
CA GLY A 998 65.06 -19.67 -13.26
C GLY A 998 65.07 -21.05 -12.59
N TYR A 999 63.93 -21.75 -12.52
CA TYR A 999 63.77 -23.03 -11.83
C TYR A 999 63.58 -24.20 -12.82
N ASN A 1000 64.52 -25.16 -12.80
CA ASN A 1000 64.54 -26.32 -13.69
C ASN A 1000 64.55 -26.00 -15.21
N ASP A 1001 64.98 -24.79 -15.58
CA ASP A 1001 65.27 -24.38 -16.97
C ASP A 1001 66.37 -25.21 -17.64
N LEU A 1002 67.31 -25.71 -16.83
CA LEU A 1002 68.43 -26.54 -17.24
C LEU A 1002 68.39 -27.88 -16.50
N TRP A 1003 68.80 -28.96 -17.19
CA TRP A 1003 68.79 -30.29 -16.59
C TRP A 1003 69.96 -30.46 -15.61
N GLN A 1004 69.65 -30.38 -14.32
CA GLN A 1004 70.63 -30.45 -13.25
C GLN A 1004 70.78 -31.85 -12.64
N ILE A 1005 72.04 -32.28 -12.55
CA ILE A 1005 72.53 -33.32 -11.64
C ILE A 1005 73.15 -32.59 -10.44
N LYS A 1006 72.60 -32.79 -9.24
CA LYS A 1006 72.96 -32.03 -8.04
C LYS A 1006 74.33 -32.41 -7.45
N ASP A 1007 74.79 -33.63 -7.69
CA ASP A 1007 76.15 -34.08 -7.35
C ASP A 1007 76.91 -34.59 -8.59
N LEU A 1008 77.29 -33.65 -9.47
CA LEU A 1008 78.16 -33.92 -10.62
C LEU A 1008 79.54 -34.48 -10.19
N ALA A 1009 80.03 -34.13 -9.01
CA ALA A 1009 81.36 -34.51 -8.56
C ALA A 1009 81.40 -35.97 -8.08
N GLY A 1010 80.44 -36.39 -7.24
CA GLY A 1010 80.30 -37.77 -6.77
C GLY A 1010 79.91 -38.75 -7.89
N ILE A 1011 79.11 -38.32 -8.87
CA ILE A 1011 78.78 -39.13 -10.06
C ILE A 1011 79.94 -39.16 -11.07
N SER A 1012 80.74 -38.09 -11.17
CA SER A 1012 81.91 -38.00 -12.07
C SER A 1012 81.63 -38.49 -13.51
N PRO A 1013 80.68 -37.86 -14.25
CA PRO A 1013 80.25 -38.32 -15.56
C PRO A 1013 81.32 -38.08 -16.65
N ALA A 1014 81.86 -39.16 -17.20
CA ALA A 1014 82.73 -39.14 -18.37
C ALA A 1014 81.97 -38.99 -19.69
N LYS A 1015 80.68 -39.38 -19.71
CA LYS A 1015 79.80 -39.20 -20.86
C LYS A 1015 78.33 -39.11 -20.45
N VAL A 1016 77.57 -38.26 -21.15
CA VAL A 1016 76.12 -38.17 -21.06
C VAL A 1016 75.53 -38.18 -22.47
N VAL A 1017 74.53 -39.03 -22.71
CA VAL A 1017 73.79 -39.11 -23.98
C VAL A 1017 72.30 -39.14 -23.68
N ILE A 1018 71.51 -38.38 -24.43
CA ILE A 1018 70.05 -38.30 -24.28
C ILE A 1018 69.38 -38.66 -25.60
N TYR A 1019 68.36 -39.50 -25.53
CA TYR A 1019 67.66 -40.08 -26.67
C TYR A 1019 66.18 -39.66 -26.66
N ALA A 1020 65.66 -39.31 -27.83
CA ALA A 1020 64.23 -39.22 -28.06
C ALA A 1020 63.57 -40.61 -27.99
N ARG A 1021 62.25 -40.65 -27.77
CA ARG A 1021 61.45 -41.89 -27.74
C ARG A 1021 61.58 -42.77 -29.00
N SER A 1022 62.04 -42.22 -30.12
CA SER A 1022 62.35 -42.94 -31.37
C SER A 1022 63.72 -43.64 -31.39
N GLY A 1023 64.55 -43.48 -30.36
CA GLY A 1023 65.91 -44.03 -30.29
C GLY A 1023 67.01 -43.17 -30.93
N ASN A 1024 66.65 -42.02 -31.51
CA ASN A 1024 67.63 -41.05 -32.02
C ASN A 1024 68.27 -40.25 -30.86
N VAL A 1025 69.58 -40.01 -30.93
CA VAL A 1025 70.28 -39.08 -30.03
C VAL A 1025 69.79 -37.64 -30.28
N VAL A 1026 69.50 -36.92 -29.19
CA VAL A 1026 69.12 -35.50 -29.21
C VAL A 1026 70.05 -34.61 -28.36
N TYR A 1027 70.91 -35.21 -27.54
CA TYR A 1027 72.01 -34.52 -26.86
C TYR A 1027 73.16 -35.49 -26.54
N GLU A 1028 74.40 -35.04 -26.62
CA GLU A 1028 75.59 -35.84 -26.30
C GLU A 1028 76.73 -34.92 -25.80
N SER A 1029 77.32 -35.23 -24.65
CA SER A 1029 78.52 -34.57 -24.12
C SER A 1029 79.47 -35.58 -23.48
N ASN A 1030 80.78 -35.32 -23.57
CA ASN A 1030 81.84 -36.08 -22.88
C ASN A 1030 82.43 -35.32 -21.68
N ALA A 1031 81.78 -34.23 -21.27
CA ALA A 1031 82.03 -33.48 -20.04
C ALA A 1031 80.73 -32.71 -19.72
N TYR A 1032 79.84 -33.31 -18.93
CA TYR A 1032 78.53 -32.72 -18.64
C TYR A 1032 78.55 -31.82 -17.41
N ASP A 1033 77.95 -30.65 -17.56
CA ASP A 1033 78.06 -29.47 -16.71
C ASP A 1033 76.69 -28.86 -16.38
N ASN A 1034 75.62 -29.65 -16.46
CA ASN A 1034 74.22 -29.24 -16.28
C ASN A 1034 73.71 -28.20 -17.31
N SER A 1035 74.32 -28.10 -18.49
CA SER A 1035 73.99 -27.09 -19.52
C SER A 1035 72.77 -27.37 -20.42
N TRP A 1036 72.12 -28.54 -20.34
CA TRP A 1036 71.10 -28.90 -21.32
C TRP A 1036 69.71 -28.34 -20.99
N ASN A 1037 69.17 -27.48 -21.85
CA ASN A 1037 67.88 -26.81 -21.70
C ASN A 1037 66.72 -27.50 -22.45
N GLY A 1038 66.82 -28.80 -22.73
CA GLY A 1038 65.77 -29.51 -23.47
C GLY A 1038 65.61 -29.08 -24.93
N SER A 1039 66.71 -28.68 -25.59
CA SER A 1039 66.75 -28.35 -27.02
C SER A 1039 67.65 -29.29 -27.82
N TYR A 1040 67.45 -29.32 -29.15
CA TYR A 1040 68.32 -30.02 -30.09
C TYR A 1040 68.59 -29.13 -31.31
N ASN A 1041 69.88 -28.96 -31.66
CA ASN A 1041 70.32 -28.03 -32.70
C ASN A 1041 69.70 -26.62 -32.55
N GLY A 1042 69.62 -26.11 -31.33
CA GLY A 1042 69.07 -24.80 -30.98
C GLY A 1042 67.53 -24.69 -31.02
N ASN A 1043 66.81 -25.75 -31.41
CA ASN A 1043 65.35 -25.77 -31.45
C ASN A 1043 64.79 -26.47 -30.19
N PRO A 1044 63.79 -25.92 -29.50
CA PRO A 1044 63.18 -26.57 -28.35
C PRO A 1044 62.59 -27.93 -28.72
N LEU A 1045 62.92 -28.99 -27.97
CA LEU A 1045 62.33 -30.32 -28.18
C LEU A 1045 60.88 -30.35 -27.67
N PRO A 1046 59.96 -31.12 -28.30
CA PRO A 1046 58.59 -31.27 -27.81
C PRO A 1046 58.53 -31.80 -26.37
N GLU A 1047 57.44 -31.50 -25.68
CA GLU A 1047 57.13 -32.08 -24.37
C GLU A 1047 57.05 -33.62 -24.43
N GLY A 1048 57.31 -34.25 -23.28
CA GLY A 1048 57.27 -35.70 -23.11
C GLY A 1048 58.56 -36.28 -22.53
N CYS A 1049 58.65 -37.60 -22.57
CA CYS A 1049 59.69 -38.37 -21.89
C CYS A 1049 60.85 -38.76 -22.83
N TYR A 1050 62.06 -38.45 -22.39
CA TYR A 1050 63.35 -38.70 -23.04
C TYR A 1050 64.20 -39.62 -22.16
N PHE A 1051 65.08 -40.43 -22.77
CA PHE A 1051 65.90 -41.40 -22.05
C PHE A 1051 67.35 -40.93 -21.96
N TYR A 1052 67.91 -40.85 -20.76
CA TYR A 1052 69.33 -40.53 -20.57
C TYR A 1052 70.16 -41.78 -20.26
N VAL A 1053 71.41 -41.74 -20.72
CA VAL A 1053 72.47 -42.69 -20.40
C VAL A 1053 73.70 -41.90 -19.97
N ILE A 1054 74.14 -42.11 -18.74
CA ILE A 1054 75.34 -41.52 -18.15
C ILE A 1054 76.37 -42.64 -18.00
N VAL A 1055 77.63 -42.35 -18.34
CA VAL A 1055 78.78 -43.23 -18.09
C VAL A 1055 79.76 -42.47 -17.20
N ASP A 1056 80.16 -43.03 -16.06
CA ASP A 1056 81.15 -42.43 -15.16
C ASP A 1056 82.59 -42.67 -15.65
N PHE A 1057 83.57 -42.02 -15.02
CA PHE A 1057 85.00 -42.25 -15.33
C PHE A 1057 85.52 -43.66 -14.97
N ASN A 1058 84.73 -44.49 -14.28
CA ASN A 1058 85.05 -45.89 -13.99
C ASN A 1058 84.43 -46.88 -15.01
N GLY A 1059 83.56 -46.40 -15.91
CA GLY A 1059 82.84 -47.20 -16.90
C GLY A 1059 81.48 -47.75 -16.45
N ASN A 1060 80.97 -47.36 -15.28
CA ASN A 1060 79.62 -47.69 -14.82
C ASN A 1060 78.58 -46.93 -15.65
N VAL A 1061 77.42 -47.55 -15.91
CA VAL A 1061 76.37 -46.98 -16.77
C VAL A 1061 75.08 -46.77 -15.98
N ILE A 1062 74.75 -45.50 -15.70
CA ILE A 1062 73.48 -45.08 -15.09
C ILE A 1062 72.49 -44.75 -16.21
N LYS A 1063 71.21 -45.11 -16.03
CA LYS A 1063 70.15 -44.87 -17.01
C LYS A 1063 68.87 -44.45 -16.32
N GLY A 1064 68.12 -43.57 -16.97
CA GLY A 1064 66.83 -43.12 -16.47
C GLY A 1064 66.07 -42.33 -17.53
N THR A 1065 65.02 -41.63 -17.08
CA THR A 1065 64.13 -40.84 -17.91
C THR A 1065 64.06 -39.41 -17.40
N ILE A 1066 64.06 -38.45 -18.32
CA ILE A 1066 63.75 -37.05 -18.04
C ILE A 1066 62.48 -36.66 -18.81
N SER A 1067 61.51 -36.08 -18.11
CA SER A 1067 60.34 -35.46 -18.73
C SER A 1067 60.61 -33.98 -19.01
N ILE A 1068 60.24 -33.50 -20.19
CA ILE A 1068 60.15 -32.07 -20.50
C ILE A 1068 58.66 -31.68 -20.48
N LEU A 1069 58.32 -30.66 -19.70
CA LEU A 1069 57.03 -29.94 -19.73
C LEU A 1069 57.30 -28.47 -20.12
N ARG A 1070 56.31 -27.74 -20.63
CA ARG A 1070 56.40 -26.28 -20.92
C ARG A 1070 55.08 -25.57 -20.63
#